data_AF-A0A1A9WWT3-F1
#
_entry.id   AF-A0A1A9WWT3-F1
#
_cell.length_a   1.000
_cell.length_b   1.000
_cell.length_c   1.000
_cell.angle_alpha   90.00
_cell.angle_beta   90.00
_cell.angle_gamma   90.00
#
_symmetry.space_group_name_H-M   'P 1'
#
loop_
_entity.id
_entity.type
_entity.pdbx_description
1 polymer ?
#
loop_
_entity_poly.entity_id
_entity_poly.type
_entity_poly.pdbx_seq_one_letter_code
_entity_poly.pdbx_strand_id
1 'polypeptide(L)'
;MEVTSISPKNPRQYLETIPLVVLWKNFWISNRYLRPNLIQMTRAAFHLTSNQCTKSDQYTKLLEYDGVREISLREPKTRNSLSLPMMEEILQHLCAEWHNKNLRCIIISSSGPIWSAGHDLKELSPECGVEQQTLVFEKLIQIVDNIRKAPVPVVAKVNGIVAAGGVQLVASCDMVICTANSSFVTPSANIGVFASTPAVAMSRLIPHNKCLDMLLTGHPITAQDALKYGIRVVPETDLDKEMDEIIKSIKNKSRAVLALGKEFFYKQLELPLEQAYRQAVKTFLPRYYVSSSMSTTAVGPPFQKYVEVTECDGVRKITLNDPKTRNSLSMAMMDSILEALCRDWCNKNLRCIILNAHGNVWSAGHNLWELGPCKPSKKQTEIFEKLTEIILNIYKMPVPVIAEVNGLAAAAGCQLVASCDFVIATDTSTFMTPGANFGIFCSTPGIAISRVMSRSKAAYMLLSGLPINAQEAYQAGLVSRLVSENDLEKEMCLITAAIKAKSRAVIALGKQFYYEQLQLPVKEAYRLGAETFVPKCFITSAMHTTAGTFCENDVPKIRKYVRVEEKDGVRELIIDDPTTNNSFSLVLMDTLLDAIRSDWSNKELRCIVLRSVIKDVWSIGYNLRGLVDCQQIEIFRKLNDIVLSMHEAPIPIIAEVNGLVAGAGCQLVASCDFVIATDKSTFITSGADIGLFCSTAGIALSRVMSRSKAAYMLMTGLPITSQEAYEADLVNRLVDERHLYKEMLNTTTAIKAKSRAVIALGKKFYYKQLQLPFEEAYRLGAHKMTENLALSDSKEGLKSFQKKRKPIWRHE
;
A
#
# COMPACT_ATOMS: atom_id res chain seq x y z
N MET A 1 55.47 12.08 15.28
CA MET A 1 56.75 11.44 15.66
C MET A 1 56.58 9.94 15.56
N GLU A 2 57.69 9.22 15.44
CA GLU A 2 57.80 7.78 15.12
C GLU A 2 56.88 6.88 16.00
N VAL A 3 56.22 5.86 15.48
CA VAL A 3 56.70 4.66 14.75
C VAL A 3 57.51 3.70 15.64
N THR A 4 56.89 2.57 15.99
CA THR A 4 57.48 1.24 15.76
C THR A 4 56.37 0.17 15.79
N SER A 5 56.66 -1.00 15.21
CA SER A 5 55.72 -2.10 14.99
C SER A 5 56.07 -3.32 15.84
N ILE A 6 55.13 -4.28 15.96
CA ILE A 6 55.39 -5.73 15.80
C ILE A 6 54.04 -6.50 15.77
N SER A 7 54.04 -7.69 15.17
CA SER A 7 52.86 -8.55 14.98
C SER A 7 53.29 -10.04 15.10
N PRO A 8 52.41 -11.04 14.89
CA PRO A 8 51.61 -11.66 15.95
C PRO A 8 51.98 -13.15 16.17
N LYS A 9 51.31 -13.85 17.10
CA LYS A 9 51.18 -15.31 17.02
C LYS A 9 49.92 -15.87 17.68
N ASN A 10 49.45 -16.97 17.12
CA ASN A 10 48.26 -17.74 17.47
C ASN A 10 48.58 -18.69 18.65
N PRO A 11 47.58 -19.18 19.41
CA PRO A 11 47.29 -20.61 19.25
C PRO A 11 45.81 -21.02 19.42
N ARG A 12 45.48 -22.18 18.84
CA ARG A 12 44.45 -23.10 19.34
C ARG A 12 45.14 -24.32 19.93
N GLN A 13 44.60 -24.92 21.01
CA GLN A 13 44.04 -26.29 21.04
C GLN A 13 43.73 -26.76 22.49
N TYR A 14 42.52 -27.32 22.68
CA TYR A 14 42.09 -28.44 23.56
C TYR A 14 42.59 -28.51 25.04
N LEU A 15 41.71 -28.46 26.06
CA LEU A 15 40.87 -29.55 26.66
C LEU A 15 41.73 -30.60 27.41
N GLU A 16 41.49 -31.03 28.67
CA GLU A 16 40.29 -31.08 29.55
C GLU A 16 40.64 -30.87 31.07
N THR A 17 39.95 -31.27 32.17
CA THR A 17 38.62 -31.89 32.50
C THR A 17 38.14 -31.53 33.95
N ILE A 18 36.89 -31.89 34.30
CA ILE A 18 36.31 -32.22 35.65
C ILE A 18 36.00 -31.07 36.68
N PRO A 19 34.92 -31.17 37.51
CA PRO A 19 34.25 -29.99 38.10
C PRO A 19 33.81 -30.06 39.60
N LEU A 20 33.04 -29.04 40.03
CA LEU A 20 32.03 -28.97 41.14
C LEU A 20 32.38 -28.30 42.50
N VAL A 21 31.68 -27.17 42.74
CA VAL A 21 30.91 -26.80 43.94
C VAL A 21 31.56 -26.89 45.34
N VAL A 22 32.07 -25.74 45.82
CA VAL A 22 31.84 -25.22 47.20
C VAL A 22 31.84 -23.67 47.14
N LEU A 23 31.41 -22.99 48.21
CA LEU A 23 31.64 -21.55 48.50
C LEU A 23 30.91 -20.48 47.67
N TRP A 24 29.57 -20.52 47.63
CA TRP A 24 28.74 -19.32 47.39
C TRP A 24 27.78 -19.03 48.56
N LYS A 25 28.35 -18.71 49.72
CA LYS A 25 27.70 -18.02 50.84
C LYS A 25 28.68 -16.98 51.41
N ASN A 26 28.16 -15.93 52.05
CA ASN A 26 28.90 -14.89 52.78
C ASN A 26 29.63 -13.82 51.94
N PHE A 27 28.98 -13.23 50.93
CA PHE A 27 29.37 -11.87 50.45
C PHE A 27 28.15 -11.02 50.00
N TRP A 28 27.41 -10.50 50.98
CA TRP A 28 26.39 -9.48 50.78
C TRP A 28 26.32 -8.55 52.00
N ILE A 29 27.03 -7.41 51.92
CA ILE A 29 26.86 -6.16 52.72
C ILE A 29 27.87 -5.12 52.15
N SER A 30 27.53 -3.82 52.23
CA SER A 30 28.35 -2.64 51.84
C SER A 30 29.02 -2.69 50.45
N ASN A 31 28.49 -2.03 49.41
CA ASN A 31 28.52 -0.57 49.31
C ASN A 31 27.53 0.00 48.26
N ARG A 32 27.26 1.31 48.32
CA ARG A 32 26.55 2.07 47.26
C ARG A 32 27.55 2.75 46.31
N TYR A 33 27.07 3.09 45.12
CA TYR A 33 27.77 3.81 44.02
C TYR A 33 28.91 3.04 43.32
N LEU A 34 28.61 2.39 42.17
CA LEU A 34 29.38 2.52 40.91
C LEU A 34 28.76 1.73 39.73
N ARG A 35 28.51 2.45 38.62
CA ARG A 35 28.35 2.02 37.20
C ARG A 35 27.11 1.21 36.75
N PRO A 36 26.70 1.31 35.45
CA PRO A 36 25.43 0.76 34.95
C PRO A 36 25.50 -0.68 34.39
N ASN A 37 26.70 -1.21 34.12
CA ASN A 37 26.86 -2.39 33.25
C ASN A 37 26.43 -3.73 33.87
N LEU A 38 26.00 -3.78 35.13
CA LEU A 38 25.57 -5.02 35.78
C LEU A 38 24.18 -5.49 35.34
N ILE A 39 23.33 -4.59 34.84
CA ILE A 39 21.93 -4.87 34.47
C ILE A 39 21.83 -5.81 33.24
N GLN A 40 22.81 -5.77 32.34
CA GLN A 40 22.88 -6.73 31.22
C GLN A 40 23.18 -8.15 31.70
N MET A 41 23.99 -8.33 32.75
CA MET A 41 24.37 -9.66 33.25
C MET A 41 23.30 -10.30 34.14
N THR A 42 22.56 -9.52 34.94
CA THR A 42 21.49 -10.08 35.78
C THR A 42 20.28 -10.58 34.99
N ARG A 43 19.99 -10.01 33.80
CA ARG A 43 18.99 -10.59 32.88
C ARG A 43 19.36 -12.00 32.43
N ALA A 44 20.65 -12.29 32.17
CA ALA A 44 21.09 -13.62 31.75
C ALA A 44 20.94 -14.68 32.86
N ALA A 45 21.11 -14.30 34.13
CA ALA A 45 21.09 -15.23 35.26
C ALA A 45 19.68 -15.70 35.68
N PHE A 46 18.64 -14.89 35.45
CA PHE A 46 17.26 -15.23 35.85
C PHE A 46 16.46 -16.03 34.80
N HIS A 47 17.05 -16.34 33.64
CA HIS A 47 16.41 -17.11 32.55
C HIS A 47 16.64 -18.64 32.63
N LEU A 48 17.02 -19.19 33.78
CA LEU A 48 17.40 -20.60 33.95
C LEU A 48 16.44 -21.41 34.84
N THR A 49 15.13 -21.27 34.62
CA THR A 49 14.11 -22.22 35.09
C THR A 49 13.10 -22.54 33.97
N SER A 50 12.74 -23.83 33.86
CA SER A 50 11.73 -24.39 32.95
C SER A 50 11.92 -24.20 31.43
N ASN A 51 13.14 -24.40 30.91
CA ASN A 51 13.30 -24.83 29.51
C ASN A 51 13.20 -26.37 29.42
N GLN A 52 12.04 -26.91 29.02
CA GLN A 52 12.00 -28.25 28.43
C GLN A 52 12.50 -28.16 26.98
N CYS A 53 13.83 -28.17 26.83
CA CYS A 53 14.47 -28.15 25.52
C CYS A 53 14.22 -29.49 24.80
N THR A 54 13.23 -29.53 23.91
CA THR A 54 13.00 -30.64 22.99
C THR A 54 14.16 -30.73 21.98
N LYS A 55 14.38 -31.92 21.41
CA LYS A 55 15.42 -32.16 20.38
C LYS A 55 15.13 -31.50 19.01
N SER A 56 14.19 -30.57 18.94
CA SER A 56 13.54 -30.06 17.72
C SER A 56 14.15 -28.79 17.13
N ASP A 57 14.81 -27.96 17.95
CA ASP A 57 15.07 -26.56 17.63
C ASP A 57 16.45 -26.39 16.97
N GLN A 58 16.57 -26.81 15.71
CA GLN A 58 17.84 -26.76 14.96
C GLN A 58 17.96 -25.48 14.11
N TYR A 59 16.89 -25.08 13.43
CA TYR A 59 16.89 -24.01 12.43
C TYR A 59 16.33 -22.70 12.96
N THR A 60 15.50 -22.75 14.00
CA THR A 60 14.97 -21.61 14.73
C THR A 60 15.48 -21.59 16.18
N LYS A 61 15.24 -20.48 16.87
CA LYS A 61 15.37 -20.38 18.33
C LYS A 61 14.08 -19.79 18.86
N LEU A 62 13.38 -20.56 19.68
CA LEU A 62 12.25 -20.07 20.45
C LEU A 62 12.72 -19.26 21.66
N LEU A 63 12.02 -18.17 21.95
CA LEU A 63 12.12 -17.40 23.19
C LEU A 63 10.71 -17.03 23.66
N GLU A 64 10.32 -17.44 24.86
CA GLU A 64 9.06 -17.03 25.47
C GLU A 64 9.29 -16.18 26.73
N TYR A 65 8.61 -15.04 26.82
CA TYR A 65 8.73 -14.12 27.94
C TYR A 65 7.47 -13.27 28.07
N ASP A 66 6.83 -13.27 29.24
CA ASP A 66 5.81 -12.28 29.64
C ASP A 66 4.71 -12.06 28.56
N GLY A 67 4.17 -13.17 28.05
CA GLY A 67 3.13 -13.20 27.01
C GLY A 67 3.60 -12.99 25.58
N VAL A 68 4.91 -12.88 25.33
CA VAL A 68 5.52 -12.79 23.99
C VAL A 68 6.15 -14.13 23.64
N ARG A 69 5.99 -14.56 22.39
CA ARG A 69 6.78 -15.62 21.75
C ARG A 69 7.60 -15.02 20.61
N GLU A 70 8.92 -15.13 20.66
CA GLU A 70 9.81 -14.76 19.58
C GLU A 70 10.41 -15.99 18.90
N ILE A 71 10.18 -16.10 17.59
CA ILE A 71 10.66 -17.17 16.71
C ILE A 71 11.81 -16.58 15.90
N SER A 72 13.05 -16.86 16.29
CA SER A 72 14.24 -16.27 15.66
C SER A 72 14.89 -17.24 14.68
N LEU A 73 15.07 -16.84 13.41
CA LEU A 73 15.76 -17.64 12.39
C LEU A 73 17.26 -17.74 12.70
N ARG A 74 17.81 -18.96 12.63
CA ARG A 74 19.14 -19.28 13.18
C ARG A 74 19.92 -20.35 12.38
N GLU A 75 19.92 -20.29 11.05
CA GLU A 75 20.88 -21.05 10.23
C GLU A 75 21.83 -20.11 9.45
N PRO A 76 22.91 -19.62 10.09
CA PRO A 76 23.84 -18.70 9.46
C PRO A 76 24.63 -19.32 8.30
N LYS A 77 24.76 -20.66 8.19
CA LYS A 77 25.47 -21.31 7.08
C LYS A 77 24.76 -21.12 5.74
N THR A 78 23.42 -21.11 5.76
CA THR A 78 22.59 -20.87 4.57
C THR A 78 22.05 -19.44 4.49
N ARG A 79 22.41 -18.57 5.45
CA ARG A 79 21.91 -17.19 5.61
C ARG A 79 20.39 -17.16 5.84
N ASN A 80 19.93 -18.00 6.76
CA ASN A 80 18.51 -18.15 7.14
C ASN A 80 17.63 -18.49 5.91
N SER A 81 18.03 -19.50 5.13
CA SER A 81 17.22 -20.00 4.02
C SER A 81 15.99 -20.76 4.53
N LEU A 82 14.82 -20.48 3.96
CA LEU A 82 13.56 -21.16 4.21
C LEU A 82 13.54 -22.55 3.56
N SER A 83 14.31 -23.48 4.14
CA SER A 83 14.23 -24.91 3.87
C SER A 83 12.97 -25.51 4.50
N LEU A 84 12.53 -26.69 4.02
CA LEU A 84 11.38 -27.40 4.57
C LEU A 84 11.45 -27.58 6.10
N PRO A 85 12.56 -28.08 6.70
CA PRO A 85 12.69 -28.18 8.15
C PRO A 85 12.59 -26.83 8.89
N MET A 86 13.17 -25.75 8.34
CA MET A 86 13.04 -24.42 8.95
C MET A 86 11.60 -23.94 8.91
N MET A 87 10.90 -24.14 7.79
CA MET A 87 9.49 -23.77 7.65
C MET A 87 8.57 -24.61 8.54
N GLU A 88 8.91 -25.88 8.79
CA GLU A 88 8.18 -26.73 9.72
C GLU A 88 8.38 -26.31 11.19
N GLU A 89 9.60 -25.97 11.60
CA GLU A 89 9.83 -25.35 12.92
C GLU A 89 9.08 -24.01 13.07
N ILE A 90 9.12 -23.13 12.05
CA ILE A 90 8.37 -21.86 12.07
C ILE A 90 6.86 -22.13 12.23
N LEU A 91 6.29 -23.06 11.45
CA LEU A 91 4.87 -23.39 11.49
C LEU A 91 4.46 -24.01 12.84
N GLN A 92 5.27 -24.91 13.38
CA GLN A 92 5.08 -25.50 14.70
C GLN A 92 5.06 -24.42 15.79
N HIS A 93 6.07 -23.54 15.83
CA HIS A 93 6.16 -22.48 16.83
C HIS A 93 5.11 -21.37 16.65
N LEU A 94 4.69 -21.08 15.42
CA LEU A 94 3.60 -20.16 15.12
C LEU A 94 2.26 -20.68 15.64
N CYS A 95 1.96 -21.97 15.42
CA CYS A 95 0.66 -22.58 15.74
C CYS A 95 0.56 -23.16 17.16
N ALA A 96 1.69 -23.35 17.86
CA ALA A 96 1.71 -23.88 19.22
C ALA A 96 0.83 -23.08 20.18
N GLU A 97 0.09 -23.78 21.04
CA GLU A 97 -0.68 -23.21 22.15
C GLU A 97 -1.63 -22.03 21.82
N TRP A 98 -2.31 -22.01 20.67
CA TRP A 98 -3.30 -20.95 20.38
C TRP A 98 -4.47 -20.86 21.40
N HIS A 99 -4.65 -21.86 22.26
CA HIS A 99 -5.56 -21.84 23.41
C HIS A 99 -4.99 -21.13 24.66
N ASN A 100 -3.67 -20.93 24.74
CA ASN A 100 -3.00 -20.28 25.88
C ASN A 100 -3.40 -18.79 25.94
N LYS A 101 -4.10 -18.42 27.02
CA LYS A 101 -4.65 -17.07 27.27
C LYS A 101 -3.59 -16.03 27.62
N ASN A 102 -2.38 -16.47 27.99
CA ASN A 102 -1.27 -15.58 28.35
C ASN A 102 -0.49 -15.10 27.12
N LEU A 103 -0.51 -15.84 26.00
CA LEU A 103 0.07 -15.39 24.73
C LEU A 103 -0.65 -14.12 24.22
N ARG A 104 0.11 -13.05 23.99
CA ARG A 104 -0.36 -11.71 23.54
C ARG A 104 0.23 -11.27 22.20
N CYS A 105 1.44 -11.71 21.86
CA CYS A 105 2.12 -11.34 20.62
C CYS A 105 3.05 -12.47 20.16
N ILE A 106 3.18 -12.66 18.85
CA ILE A 106 4.24 -13.47 18.23
C ILE A 106 5.17 -12.52 17.48
N ILE A 107 6.48 -12.74 17.57
CA ILE A 107 7.52 -12.02 16.84
C ILE A 107 8.25 -13.01 15.94
N ILE A 108 8.51 -12.64 14.70
CA ILE A 108 9.42 -13.36 13.80
C ILE A 108 10.66 -12.48 13.62
N SER A 109 11.82 -12.99 14.03
CA SER A 109 13.10 -12.27 13.97
C SER A 109 14.21 -13.15 13.36
N SER A 110 15.44 -12.65 13.28
CA SER A 110 16.56 -13.37 12.69
C SER A 110 17.88 -13.08 13.41
N SER A 111 18.84 -13.99 13.27
CA SER A 111 20.23 -13.74 13.65
C SER A 111 21.14 -13.57 12.42
N GLY A 112 22.01 -12.55 12.46
CA GLY A 112 22.97 -12.22 11.38
C GLY A 112 22.52 -11.08 10.44
N PRO A 113 23.36 -10.68 9.46
CA PRO A 113 23.13 -9.52 8.59
C PRO A 113 22.17 -9.80 7.41
N ILE A 114 21.74 -11.05 7.24
CA ILE A 114 20.73 -11.47 6.28
C ILE A 114 19.57 -12.05 7.09
N TRP A 115 18.41 -11.39 7.02
CA TRP A 115 17.23 -11.80 7.76
C TRP A 115 16.70 -13.14 7.26
N SER A 116 16.56 -13.26 5.93
CA SER A 116 16.37 -14.53 5.23
C SER A 116 16.82 -14.42 3.77
N ALA A 117 17.48 -15.46 3.27
CA ALA A 117 17.85 -15.60 1.86
C ALA A 117 16.70 -16.03 0.93
N GLY A 118 15.51 -16.35 1.47
CA GLY A 118 14.45 -17.05 0.74
C GLY A 118 14.62 -18.56 0.79
N HIS A 119 13.92 -19.33 -0.06
CA HIS A 119 13.97 -20.80 -0.07
C HIS A 119 15.39 -21.36 -0.30
N ASP A 120 15.69 -22.55 0.25
CA ASP A 120 16.94 -23.25 -0.13
C ASP A 120 16.82 -23.75 -1.58
N LEU A 121 17.66 -23.20 -2.46
CA LEU A 121 17.69 -23.52 -3.88
C LEU A 121 18.11 -24.97 -4.19
N LYS A 122 18.54 -25.75 -3.19
CA LYS A 122 18.70 -27.21 -3.31
C LYS A 122 17.36 -27.93 -3.34
N GLU A 123 16.41 -27.54 -2.50
CA GLU A 123 15.07 -28.15 -2.44
C GLU A 123 14.19 -27.76 -3.65
N LEU A 124 14.61 -26.71 -4.36
CA LEU A 124 14.03 -26.26 -5.63
C LEU A 124 14.82 -26.75 -6.87
N SER A 125 15.79 -27.66 -6.71
CA SER A 125 16.58 -28.15 -7.85
C SER A 125 15.77 -29.11 -8.73
N PRO A 126 16.11 -29.27 -10.02
CA PRO A 126 15.38 -30.17 -10.93
C PRO A 126 15.39 -31.63 -10.49
N GLU A 127 16.42 -32.05 -9.74
CA GLU A 127 16.63 -33.41 -9.25
C GLU A 127 15.67 -33.79 -8.10
N CYS A 128 15.09 -32.81 -7.40
CA CYS A 128 14.09 -33.04 -6.34
C CYS A 128 12.69 -33.43 -6.86
N GLY A 129 12.42 -33.20 -8.16
CA GLY A 129 11.10 -33.45 -8.75
C GLY A 129 10.01 -32.46 -8.32
N VAL A 130 8.89 -32.47 -9.05
CA VAL A 130 7.83 -31.46 -8.92
C VAL A 130 7.06 -31.56 -7.60
N GLU A 131 6.92 -32.76 -7.03
CA GLU A 131 6.20 -32.96 -5.76
C GLU A 131 6.91 -32.28 -4.58
N GLN A 132 8.23 -32.50 -4.43
CA GLN A 132 9.02 -31.82 -3.40
C GLN A 132 9.04 -30.29 -3.63
N GLN A 133 9.21 -29.84 -4.88
CA GLN A 133 9.14 -28.41 -5.21
C GLN A 133 7.79 -27.80 -4.85
N THR A 134 6.68 -28.51 -5.08
CA THR A 134 5.32 -28.06 -4.69
C THR A 134 5.22 -27.90 -3.18
N LEU A 135 5.66 -28.91 -2.42
CA LEU A 135 5.63 -28.93 -0.96
C LEU A 135 6.40 -27.75 -0.33
N VAL A 136 7.54 -27.33 -0.91
CA VAL A 136 8.31 -26.14 -0.48
C VAL A 136 7.45 -24.88 -0.53
N PHE A 137 6.69 -24.66 -1.62
CA PHE A 137 5.82 -23.48 -1.75
C PHE A 137 4.58 -23.59 -0.86
N GLU A 138 3.95 -24.77 -0.81
CA GLU A 138 2.77 -25.02 0.04
C GLU A 138 3.07 -24.81 1.52
N LYS A 139 4.26 -25.22 2.01
CA LYS A 139 4.65 -25.02 3.41
C LYS A 139 4.75 -23.54 3.78
N LEU A 140 5.29 -22.69 2.88
CA LEU A 140 5.33 -21.24 3.12
C LEU A 140 3.93 -20.60 3.02
N ILE A 141 3.05 -21.11 2.15
CA ILE A 141 1.65 -20.69 2.09
C ILE A 141 0.90 -21.07 3.38
N GLN A 142 1.15 -22.25 3.95
CA GLN A 142 0.62 -22.67 5.25
C GLN A 142 1.06 -21.73 6.38
N ILE A 143 2.33 -21.30 6.41
CA ILE A 143 2.79 -20.28 7.38
C ILE A 143 2.02 -18.97 7.19
N VAL A 144 1.92 -18.46 5.96
CA VAL A 144 1.25 -17.19 5.63
C VAL A 144 -0.23 -17.19 6.02
N ASP A 145 -0.93 -18.29 5.76
CA ASP A 145 -2.33 -18.48 6.17
C ASP A 145 -2.48 -18.53 7.71
N ASN A 146 -1.60 -19.27 8.39
CA ASN A 146 -1.61 -19.34 9.85
C ASN A 146 -1.22 -18.01 10.51
N ILE A 147 -0.43 -17.15 9.84
CA ILE A 147 -0.19 -15.77 10.29
C ILE A 147 -1.50 -14.96 10.29
N ARG A 148 -2.36 -15.07 9.26
CA ARG A 148 -3.70 -14.42 9.26
C ARG A 148 -4.60 -14.98 10.37
N LYS A 149 -4.56 -16.30 10.60
CA LYS A 149 -5.41 -17.03 11.57
C LYS A 149 -4.97 -16.92 13.03
N ALA A 150 -3.71 -16.60 13.30
CA ALA A 150 -3.17 -16.55 14.67
C ALA A 150 -3.97 -15.57 15.56
N PRO A 151 -4.40 -15.98 16.78
CA PRO A 151 -5.30 -15.21 17.66
C PRO A 151 -4.62 -14.02 18.36
N VAL A 152 -3.43 -13.64 17.92
CA VAL A 152 -2.59 -12.56 18.42
C VAL A 152 -1.90 -11.86 17.24
N PRO A 153 -1.46 -10.60 17.39
CA PRO A 153 -0.62 -9.96 16.39
C PRO A 153 0.69 -10.75 16.16
N VAL A 154 1.08 -10.86 14.89
CA VAL A 154 2.36 -11.41 14.44
C VAL A 154 3.18 -10.27 13.86
N VAL A 155 4.37 -10.03 14.43
CA VAL A 155 5.20 -8.87 14.12
C VAL A 155 6.55 -9.31 13.56
N ALA A 156 6.94 -8.80 12.40
CA ALA A 156 8.28 -9.02 11.86
C ALA A 156 9.27 -7.97 12.42
N LYS A 157 10.34 -8.45 13.04
CA LYS A 157 11.47 -7.65 13.57
C LYS A 157 12.67 -7.83 12.63
N VAL A 158 12.97 -6.81 11.82
CA VAL A 158 13.81 -6.95 10.62
C VAL A 158 15.06 -6.08 10.66
N ASN A 159 16.22 -6.70 10.90
CA ASN A 159 17.52 -6.08 10.66
C ASN A 159 18.21 -6.77 9.47
N GLY A 160 18.69 -6.00 8.50
CA GLY A 160 19.41 -6.51 7.33
C GLY A 160 18.53 -6.94 6.14
N ILE A 161 19.08 -7.78 5.27
CA ILE A 161 18.48 -8.06 3.94
C ILE A 161 17.43 -9.17 4.03
N VAL A 162 16.26 -8.93 3.45
CA VAL A 162 15.15 -9.88 3.29
C VAL A 162 15.01 -10.23 1.81
N ALA A 163 15.17 -11.51 1.44
CA ALA A 163 15.15 -11.96 0.04
C ALA A 163 14.04 -12.98 -0.26
N ALA A 164 13.43 -12.84 -1.45
CA ALA A 164 12.47 -13.77 -2.07
C ALA A 164 11.37 -14.29 -1.11
N GLY A 165 11.40 -15.56 -0.71
CA GLY A 165 10.43 -16.15 0.23
C GLY A 165 10.43 -15.47 1.62
N GLY A 166 11.56 -14.89 2.04
CA GLY A 166 11.61 -14.04 3.23
C GLY A 166 10.74 -12.78 3.08
N VAL A 167 10.63 -12.21 1.87
CA VAL A 167 9.78 -11.05 1.61
C VAL A 167 8.30 -11.45 1.67
N GLN A 168 7.94 -12.65 1.18
CA GLN A 168 6.59 -13.20 1.36
C GLN A 168 6.25 -13.35 2.85
N LEU A 169 7.17 -13.87 3.67
CA LEU A 169 6.97 -14.06 5.10
C LEU A 169 6.77 -12.72 5.83
N VAL A 170 7.68 -11.75 5.63
CA VAL A 170 7.60 -10.42 6.25
C VAL A 170 6.37 -9.64 5.76
N ALA A 171 6.08 -9.63 4.46
CA ALA A 171 4.92 -8.92 3.89
C ALA A 171 3.57 -9.57 4.27
N SER A 172 3.57 -10.73 4.92
CA SER A 172 2.38 -11.41 5.43
C SER A 172 2.12 -11.18 6.92
N CYS A 173 3.10 -10.68 7.70
CA CYS A 173 2.91 -10.28 9.09
C CYS A 173 1.89 -9.13 9.25
N ASP A 174 1.36 -8.95 10.46
CA ASP A 174 0.43 -7.87 10.76
C ASP A 174 1.14 -6.51 10.83
N MET A 175 2.37 -6.51 11.35
CA MET A 175 3.24 -5.33 11.43
C MET A 175 4.66 -5.72 11.06
N VAL A 176 5.43 -4.76 10.56
CA VAL A 176 6.87 -4.88 10.32
C VAL A 176 7.58 -3.68 10.91
N ILE A 177 8.58 -3.92 11.76
CA ILE A 177 9.52 -2.91 12.26
C ILE A 177 10.89 -3.29 11.74
N CYS A 178 11.59 -2.36 11.10
CA CYS A 178 12.91 -2.60 10.53
C CYS A 178 13.93 -1.49 10.83
N THR A 179 15.21 -1.82 10.68
CA THR A 179 16.29 -0.83 10.75
C THR A 179 16.40 -0.05 9.43
N ALA A 180 16.97 1.16 9.48
CA ALA A 180 17.30 1.93 8.27
C ALA A 180 18.25 1.18 7.30
N ASN A 181 19.00 0.19 7.79
CA ASN A 181 19.91 -0.67 7.02
C ASN A 181 19.18 -1.83 6.30
N SER A 182 17.90 -2.06 6.59
CA SER A 182 17.13 -3.18 6.01
C SER A 182 16.70 -2.92 4.57
N SER A 183 16.64 -3.99 3.78
CA SER A 183 16.18 -3.93 2.38
C SER A 183 15.44 -5.20 1.98
N PHE A 184 14.44 -5.05 1.11
CA PHE A 184 13.55 -6.11 0.66
C PHE A 184 13.76 -6.33 -0.83
N VAL A 185 14.00 -7.57 -1.28
CA VAL A 185 14.38 -7.84 -2.67
C VAL A 185 13.91 -9.21 -3.17
N THR A 186 13.50 -9.32 -4.43
CA THR A 186 13.20 -10.60 -5.10
C THR A 186 14.26 -10.93 -6.16
N PRO A 187 15.48 -11.35 -5.77
CA PRO A 187 16.58 -11.54 -6.71
C PRO A 187 16.39 -12.73 -7.65
N SER A 188 15.35 -13.55 -7.43
CA SER A 188 15.02 -14.78 -8.13
C SER A 188 15.01 -14.66 -9.66
N ALA A 189 14.61 -13.51 -10.21
CA ALA A 189 14.60 -13.31 -11.66
C ALA A 189 16.02 -13.39 -12.27
N ASN A 190 17.08 -13.04 -11.51
CA ASN A 190 18.48 -13.18 -11.93
C ASN A 190 18.96 -14.65 -12.04
N ILE A 191 18.20 -15.60 -11.48
CA ILE A 191 18.43 -17.04 -11.58
C ILE A 191 17.29 -17.77 -12.32
N GLY A 192 16.51 -17.03 -13.14
CA GLY A 192 15.50 -17.62 -14.02
C GLY A 192 14.21 -18.04 -13.30
N VAL A 193 13.91 -17.47 -12.13
CA VAL A 193 12.74 -17.82 -11.32
C VAL A 193 11.93 -16.56 -10.99
N PHE A 194 10.72 -16.41 -11.50
CA PHE A 194 9.86 -15.28 -11.14
C PHE A 194 9.23 -15.52 -9.77
N ALA A 195 9.27 -14.54 -8.86
CA ALA A 195 8.84 -14.74 -7.48
C ALA A 195 7.30 -14.68 -7.30
N SER A 196 6.58 -15.67 -7.86
CA SER A 196 5.11 -15.69 -7.92
C SER A 196 4.43 -15.64 -6.55
N THR A 197 4.83 -16.48 -5.58
CA THR A 197 4.18 -16.49 -4.26
C THR A 197 4.51 -15.24 -3.41
N PRO A 198 5.74 -14.67 -3.43
CA PRO A 198 5.96 -13.31 -2.94
C PRO A 198 5.10 -12.23 -3.63
N ALA A 199 4.89 -12.31 -4.94
CA ALA A 199 4.06 -11.34 -5.66
C ALA A 199 2.60 -11.30 -5.16
N VAL A 200 2.04 -12.44 -4.71
CA VAL A 200 0.70 -12.50 -4.09
C VAL A 200 0.64 -11.71 -2.78
N ALA A 201 1.67 -11.80 -1.94
CA ALA A 201 1.78 -11.02 -0.69
C ALA A 201 1.97 -9.53 -0.98
N MET A 202 2.93 -9.19 -1.84
CA MET A 202 3.39 -7.83 -2.07
C MET A 202 2.33 -6.99 -2.81
N SER A 203 1.65 -7.55 -3.81
CA SER A 203 0.55 -6.87 -4.53
C SER A 203 -0.68 -6.55 -3.66
N ARG A 204 -0.75 -7.07 -2.43
CA ARG A 204 -1.77 -6.76 -1.40
C ARG A 204 -1.22 -5.86 -0.27
N LEU A 205 -0.07 -5.23 -0.51
CA LEU A 205 0.60 -4.32 0.43
C LEU A 205 1.17 -3.06 -0.25
N ILE A 206 1.64 -3.16 -1.50
CA ILE A 206 2.32 -2.09 -2.25
C ILE A 206 1.71 -1.89 -3.66
N PRO A 207 1.81 -0.68 -4.25
CA PRO A 207 1.35 -0.39 -5.61
C PRO A 207 1.93 -1.31 -6.69
N HIS A 208 1.17 -1.51 -7.77
CA HIS A 208 1.49 -2.53 -8.76
C HIS A 208 2.83 -2.27 -9.48
N ASN A 209 3.10 -1.02 -9.81
CA ASN A 209 4.33 -0.57 -10.46
C ASN A 209 5.58 -0.73 -9.58
N LYS A 210 5.47 -0.47 -8.26
CA LYS A 210 6.56 -0.68 -7.28
C LYS A 210 6.84 -2.17 -7.08
N CYS A 211 5.79 -3.00 -7.14
CA CYS A 211 5.90 -4.45 -7.09
C CYS A 211 6.57 -5.04 -8.33
N LEU A 212 6.14 -4.60 -9.52
CA LEU A 212 6.68 -5.04 -10.81
C LEU A 212 8.12 -4.61 -11.01
N ASP A 213 8.50 -3.38 -10.67
CA ASP A 213 9.89 -2.90 -10.69
C ASP A 213 10.84 -3.84 -9.94
N MET A 214 10.55 -4.16 -8.68
CA MET A 214 11.35 -5.13 -7.91
C MET A 214 11.30 -6.55 -8.51
N LEU A 215 10.13 -7.05 -8.92
CA LEU A 215 9.97 -8.40 -9.49
C LEU A 215 10.66 -8.62 -10.84
N LEU A 216 10.76 -7.57 -11.66
CA LEU A 216 11.26 -7.63 -13.04
C LEU A 216 12.73 -7.20 -13.13
N THR A 217 13.13 -6.14 -12.42
CA THR A 217 14.53 -5.66 -12.41
C THR A 217 15.38 -6.39 -11.37
N GLY A 218 14.79 -6.82 -10.25
CA GLY A 218 15.52 -7.29 -9.07
C GLY A 218 16.11 -6.17 -8.20
N HIS A 219 15.75 -4.89 -8.45
CA HIS A 219 16.11 -3.78 -7.57
C HIS A 219 15.43 -3.90 -6.19
N PRO A 220 16.10 -3.55 -5.09
CA PRO A 220 15.53 -3.63 -3.75
C PRO A 220 14.56 -2.48 -3.47
N ILE A 221 13.51 -2.77 -2.68
CA ILE A 221 12.79 -1.74 -1.93
C ILE A 221 13.62 -1.39 -0.70
N THR A 222 13.97 -0.12 -0.54
CA THR A 222 14.72 0.37 0.62
C THR A 222 13.83 0.45 1.87
N ALA A 223 14.43 0.52 3.06
CA ALA A 223 13.68 0.87 4.27
C ALA A 223 12.92 2.22 4.10
N GLN A 224 13.54 3.22 3.48
CA GLN A 224 12.94 4.54 3.28
C GLN A 224 11.71 4.51 2.36
N ASP A 225 11.72 3.71 1.29
CA ASP A 225 10.55 3.46 0.46
C ASP A 225 9.46 2.69 1.23
N ALA A 226 9.88 1.73 2.06
CA ALA A 226 8.98 0.87 2.82
C ALA A 226 8.09 1.61 3.85
N LEU A 227 8.49 2.82 4.28
CA LEU A 227 7.67 3.72 5.11
C LEU A 227 6.29 3.99 4.50
N LYS A 228 6.22 4.24 3.18
CA LYS A 228 4.97 4.49 2.45
C LYS A 228 4.00 3.32 2.58
N TYR A 229 4.55 2.10 2.52
CA TYR A 229 3.79 0.85 2.62
C TYR A 229 3.49 0.45 4.07
N GLY A 230 3.75 1.32 5.05
CA GLY A 230 3.39 1.08 6.45
C GLY A 230 4.32 0.13 7.18
N ILE A 231 5.53 -0.09 6.68
CA ILE A 231 6.63 -0.69 7.44
C ILE A 231 7.26 0.43 8.29
N ARG A 232 7.53 0.16 9.57
CA ARG A 232 8.05 1.18 10.50
C ARG A 232 9.56 1.10 10.56
N VAL A 233 10.24 2.19 10.18
CA VAL A 233 11.72 2.26 10.16
C VAL A 233 12.21 2.99 11.39
N VAL A 234 13.23 2.45 12.04
CA VAL A 234 13.91 3.07 13.19
C VAL A 234 15.44 2.94 13.06
N PRO A 235 16.23 3.74 13.80
CA PRO A 235 17.64 3.47 14.01
C PRO A 235 17.87 2.06 14.58
N GLU A 236 18.98 1.41 14.22
CA GLU A 236 19.30 0.06 14.69
C GLU A 236 19.39 -0.04 16.22
N THR A 237 19.82 1.05 16.88
CA THR A 237 19.84 1.20 18.35
C THR A 237 18.46 1.24 18.99
N ASP A 238 17.42 1.64 18.25
CA ASP A 238 16.06 1.80 18.75
C ASP A 238 15.12 0.64 18.38
N LEU A 239 15.61 -0.36 17.62
CA LEU A 239 14.79 -1.50 17.17
C LEU A 239 14.15 -2.27 18.33
N ASP A 240 14.92 -2.59 19.38
CA ASP A 240 14.39 -3.26 20.56
C ASP A 240 13.44 -2.37 21.38
N LYS A 241 13.69 -1.05 21.40
CA LYS A 241 12.88 -0.06 22.12
C LYS A 241 11.49 0.11 21.48
N GLU A 242 11.43 0.30 20.16
CA GLU A 242 10.16 0.41 19.43
C GLU A 242 9.37 -0.90 19.51
N MET A 243 10.06 -2.05 19.45
CA MET A 243 9.43 -3.35 19.73
C MET A 243 8.84 -3.42 21.15
N ASP A 244 9.58 -3.04 22.19
CA ASP A 244 9.10 -2.99 23.57
C ASP A 244 7.89 -2.07 23.76
N GLU A 245 7.86 -0.90 23.08
CA GLU A 245 6.71 0.03 23.11
C GLU A 245 5.46 -0.59 22.46
N ILE A 246 5.60 -1.23 21.30
CA ILE A 246 4.50 -1.94 20.61
C ILE A 246 4.02 -3.14 21.44
N ILE A 247 4.93 -3.96 21.96
CA ILE A 247 4.65 -5.13 22.81
C ILE A 247 3.89 -4.70 24.07
N LYS A 248 4.37 -3.68 24.79
CA LYS A 248 3.72 -3.11 25.97
C LYS A 248 2.30 -2.64 25.64
N SER A 249 2.12 -1.99 24.48
CA SER A 249 0.79 -1.56 24.03
C SER A 249 -0.13 -2.75 23.71
N ILE A 250 0.35 -3.80 23.04
CA ILE A 250 -0.44 -5.01 22.72
C ILE A 250 -0.83 -5.77 24.00
N LYS A 251 0.11 -5.93 24.95
CA LYS A 251 -0.14 -6.65 26.22
C LYS A 251 -1.24 -6.01 27.06
N ASN A 252 -1.35 -4.67 27.06
CA ASN A 252 -2.39 -3.94 27.79
C ASN A 252 -3.82 -4.10 27.23
N LYS A 253 -3.99 -4.79 26.09
CA LYS A 253 -5.30 -4.98 25.43
C LYS A 253 -5.89 -6.36 25.72
N SER A 254 -7.21 -6.48 25.54
CA SER A 254 -7.88 -7.79 25.63
C SER A 254 -7.51 -8.68 24.44
N ARG A 255 -6.88 -9.82 24.72
CA ARG A 255 -6.51 -10.85 23.72
C ARG A 255 -7.71 -11.31 22.88
N ALA A 256 -8.88 -11.49 23.51
CA ALA A 256 -10.09 -11.94 22.81
C ALA A 256 -10.61 -10.88 21.81
N VAL A 257 -10.45 -9.59 22.15
CA VAL A 257 -10.82 -8.46 21.29
C VAL A 257 -9.84 -8.33 20.12
N LEU A 258 -8.54 -8.54 20.36
CA LEU A 258 -7.53 -8.58 19.29
C LEU A 258 -7.72 -9.77 18.35
N ALA A 259 -8.00 -10.97 18.87
CA ALA A 259 -8.26 -12.16 18.05
C ALA A 259 -9.44 -11.95 17.08
N LEU A 260 -10.61 -11.58 17.63
CA LEU A 260 -11.81 -11.30 16.83
C LEU A 260 -11.61 -10.10 15.89
N GLY A 261 -10.88 -9.08 16.35
CA GLY A 261 -10.53 -7.90 15.58
C GLY A 261 -9.67 -8.23 14.35
N LYS A 262 -8.63 -9.04 14.54
CA LYS A 262 -7.73 -9.51 13.49
C LYS A 262 -8.44 -10.42 12.48
N GLU A 263 -9.22 -11.39 12.97
CA GLU A 263 -10.05 -12.26 12.12
C GLU A 263 -10.96 -11.41 11.20
N PHE A 264 -11.69 -10.47 11.79
CA PHE A 264 -12.54 -9.56 11.03
C PHE A 264 -11.75 -8.66 10.07
N PHE A 265 -10.63 -8.08 10.52
CA PHE A 265 -9.79 -7.18 9.73
C PHE A 265 -9.31 -7.85 8.44
N TYR A 266 -8.90 -9.12 8.49
CA TYR A 266 -8.52 -9.87 7.30
C TYR A 266 -9.71 -10.29 6.43
N LYS A 267 -10.87 -10.61 7.03
CA LYS A 267 -12.07 -11.00 6.28
C LYS A 267 -12.72 -9.83 5.55
N GLN A 268 -12.74 -8.63 6.15
CA GLN A 268 -13.41 -7.46 5.57
C GLN A 268 -12.69 -6.84 4.37
N LEU A 269 -11.42 -7.19 4.13
CA LEU A 269 -10.67 -6.81 2.92
C LEU A 269 -11.25 -7.47 1.66
N GLU A 270 -11.84 -8.65 1.79
CA GLU A 270 -12.38 -9.45 0.69
C GLU A 270 -13.91 -9.25 0.53
N LEU A 271 -14.48 -8.21 1.17
CA LEU A 271 -15.91 -7.88 1.13
C LEU A 271 -16.20 -6.52 0.45
N PRO A 272 -17.28 -6.41 -0.34
CA PRO A 272 -17.82 -5.12 -0.80
C PRO A 272 -18.17 -4.20 0.38
N LEU A 273 -18.02 -2.89 0.17
CA LEU A 273 -18.08 -1.86 1.23
C LEU A 273 -19.31 -1.96 2.16
N GLU A 274 -20.53 -1.99 1.61
CA GLU A 274 -21.76 -2.08 2.43
C GLU A 274 -21.88 -3.43 3.18
N GLN A 275 -21.34 -4.51 2.60
CA GLN A 275 -21.31 -5.83 3.26
C GLN A 275 -20.31 -5.87 4.41
N ALA A 276 -19.15 -5.22 4.26
CA ALA A 276 -18.16 -5.08 5.32
C ALA A 276 -18.75 -4.37 6.55
N TYR A 277 -19.44 -3.24 6.37
CA TYR A 277 -20.08 -2.52 7.48
C TYR A 277 -21.20 -3.34 8.12
N ARG A 278 -22.09 -3.95 7.32
CA ARG A 278 -23.15 -4.84 7.82
C ARG A 278 -22.59 -6.02 8.63
N GLN A 279 -21.45 -6.58 8.23
CA GLN A 279 -20.78 -7.63 9.00
C GLN A 279 -20.10 -7.10 10.27
N ALA A 280 -19.49 -5.90 10.28
CA ALA A 280 -18.93 -5.32 11.50
C ALA A 280 -20.00 -5.14 12.58
N VAL A 281 -21.13 -4.52 12.22
CA VAL A 281 -22.32 -4.35 13.06
C VAL A 281 -22.75 -5.72 13.64
N LYS A 282 -22.96 -6.73 12.77
CA LYS A 282 -23.39 -8.08 13.18
C LYS A 282 -22.37 -8.84 14.04
N THR A 283 -21.07 -8.70 13.80
CA THR A 283 -20.02 -9.49 14.48
C THR A 283 -19.69 -8.95 15.87
N PHE A 284 -19.66 -7.63 16.05
CA PHE A 284 -19.13 -7.02 17.28
C PHE A 284 -20.20 -6.58 18.28
N LEU A 285 -21.36 -6.08 17.83
CA LEU A 285 -22.43 -5.65 18.75
C LEU A 285 -22.87 -6.74 19.74
N PRO A 286 -23.04 -8.02 19.35
CA PRO A 286 -23.37 -9.10 20.29
C PRO A 286 -22.29 -9.39 21.35
N ARG A 287 -21.11 -8.75 21.25
CA ARG A 287 -19.90 -9.05 22.02
C ARG A 287 -19.30 -7.82 22.74
N TYR A 288 -19.83 -6.62 22.54
CA TYR A 288 -19.41 -5.40 23.27
C TYR A 288 -19.99 -5.31 24.70
N TYR A 289 -20.06 -6.43 25.42
CA TYR A 289 -20.43 -6.45 26.84
C TYR A 289 -19.19 -6.23 27.71
N VAL A 290 -18.99 -4.99 28.17
CA VAL A 290 -17.98 -4.65 29.17
C VAL A 290 -18.64 -4.64 30.55
N SER A 291 -18.20 -5.54 31.44
CA SER A 291 -18.68 -5.59 32.82
C SER A 291 -18.01 -4.50 33.68
N SER A 292 -18.53 -3.28 33.62
CA SER A 292 -18.17 -2.19 34.53
C SER A 292 -19.43 -1.56 35.13
N SER A 293 -19.56 -1.65 36.45
CA SER A 293 -20.71 -1.11 37.18
C SER A 293 -20.53 0.38 37.47
N MET A 294 -20.96 1.24 36.56
CA MET A 294 -21.27 2.64 36.88
C MET A 294 -22.66 3.00 36.36
N SER A 295 -23.48 3.56 37.26
CA SER A 295 -24.80 4.09 36.96
C SER A 295 -24.74 5.61 37.01
N THR A 296 -25.30 6.29 36.00
CA THR A 296 -26.38 7.29 36.18
C THR A 296 -26.83 7.84 34.84
N THR A 297 -28.04 8.40 34.83
CA THR A 297 -28.67 9.04 33.66
C THR A 297 -28.19 10.48 33.50
N ALA A 298 -27.63 10.82 32.34
CA ALA A 298 -27.44 12.20 31.91
C ALA A 298 -28.30 12.47 30.67
N VAL A 299 -29.32 13.32 30.80
CA VAL A 299 -30.08 13.88 29.68
C VAL A 299 -29.38 15.18 29.28
N GLY A 300 -29.03 15.33 27.99
CA GLY A 300 -28.36 16.53 27.50
C GLY A 300 -29.27 17.77 27.57
N PRO A 301 -28.69 18.99 27.71
CA PRO A 301 -29.46 20.22 27.69
C PRO A 301 -30.09 20.46 26.31
N PRO A 302 -31.31 21.03 26.22
CA PRO A 302 -31.90 21.39 24.94
C PRO A 302 -31.14 22.53 24.27
N PHE A 303 -31.15 22.56 22.93
CA PHE A 303 -30.59 23.61 22.07
C PHE A 303 -29.04 23.79 22.07
N GLN A 304 -28.24 22.73 22.27
CA GLN A 304 -26.85 22.75 21.79
C GLN A 304 -26.81 22.50 20.27
N LYS A 305 -26.22 23.44 19.51
CA LYS A 305 -26.01 23.30 18.06
C LYS A 305 -24.70 22.54 17.81
N TYR A 306 -24.78 21.22 17.70
CA TYR A 306 -23.61 20.33 17.59
C TYR A 306 -22.72 20.56 16.36
N VAL A 307 -23.26 21.11 15.26
CA VAL A 307 -22.47 21.55 14.11
C VAL A 307 -22.80 22.98 13.71
N GLU A 308 -21.78 23.78 13.47
CA GLU A 308 -21.94 25.05 12.77
C GLU A 308 -21.93 24.78 11.26
N VAL A 309 -22.78 25.48 10.52
CA VAL A 309 -22.87 25.33 9.05
C VAL A 309 -22.86 26.71 8.43
N THR A 310 -21.87 26.98 7.59
CA THR A 310 -21.80 28.16 6.73
C THR A 310 -21.88 27.73 5.27
N GLU A 311 -22.50 28.56 4.43
CA GLU A 311 -22.48 28.39 2.97
C GLU A 311 -22.05 29.70 2.32
N CYS A 312 -21.06 29.62 1.42
CA CYS A 312 -20.56 30.75 0.64
C CYS A 312 -20.14 30.25 -0.75
N ASP A 313 -20.59 30.90 -1.82
CA ASP A 313 -20.34 30.51 -3.23
C ASP A 313 -20.55 29.02 -3.56
N GLY A 314 -21.47 28.34 -2.89
CA GLY A 314 -21.69 26.89 -3.07
C GLY A 314 -20.67 25.98 -2.37
N VAL A 315 -19.77 26.53 -1.54
CA VAL A 315 -19.01 25.75 -0.55
C VAL A 315 -19.83 25.69 0.73
N ARG A 316 -20.15 24.48 1.21
CA ARG A 316 -20.74 24.26 2.53
C ARG A 316 -19.65 23.83 3.51
N LYS A 317 -19.40 24.60 4.57
CA LYS A 317 -18.48 24.20 5.65
C LYS A 317 -19.29 23.78 6.87
N ILE A 318 -19.04 22.57 7.35
CA ILE A 318 -19.69 21.93 8.49
C ILE A 318 -18.63 21.76 9.58
N THR A 319 -18.70 22.58 10.62
CA THR A 319 -17.74 22.59 11.74
C THR A 319 -18.33 21.83 12.93
N LEU A 320 -17.67 20.77 13.38
CA LEU A 320 -18.06 20.11 14.63
C LEU A 320 -17.84 21.05 15.82
N ASN A 321 -18.88 21.28 16.61
CA ASN A 321 -18.93 22.27 17.70
C ASN A 321 -19.40 21.65 19.02
N ASP A 322 -18.67 20.66 19.50
CA ASP A 322 -18.75 20.21 20.89
C ASP A 322 -17.36 19.92 21.49
N PRO A 323 -16.48 20.93 21.60
CA PRO A 323 -15.14 20.76 22.16
C PRO A 323 -15.16 20.26 23.62
N LYS A 324 -16.28 20.45 24.34
CA LYS A 324 -16.49 19.93 25.70
C LYS A 324 -16.45 18.39 25.74
N THR A 325 -17.03 17.72 24.75
CA THR A 325 -16.91 16.25 24.59
C THR A 325 -15.77 15.83 23.66
N ARG A 326 -14.90 16.77 23.25
CA ARG A 326 -13.85 16.59 22.23
C ARG A 326 -14.44 16.17 20.88
N ASN A 327 -15.53 16.83 20.49
CA ASN A 327 -16.30 16.57 19.27
C ASN A 327 -16.70 15.09 19.15
N SER A 328 -17.29 14.53 20.21
CA SER A 328 -17.73 13.14 20.23
C SER A 328 -18.91 12.91 19.29
N LEU A 329 -18.88 11.79 18.57
CA LEU A 329 -19.95 11.35 17.68
C LEU A 329 -21.05 10.66 18.52
N SER A 330 -21.80 11.49 19.25
CA SER A 330 -23.09 11.15 19.83
C SER A 330 -24.17 11.04 18.75
N MET A 331 -25.33 10.46 19.05
CA MET A 331 -26.48 10.46 18.13
C MET A 331 -26.85 11.88 17.71
N ALA A 332 -26.97 12.83 18.64
CA ALA A 332 -27.33 14.22 18.32
C ALA A 332 -26.27 14.93 17.45
N MET A 333 -24.97 14.65 17.65
CA MET A 333 -23.90 15.11 16.76
C MET A 333 -24.02 14.47 15.37
N MET A 334 -24.22 13.15 15.30
CA MET A 334 -24.31 12.41 14.03
C MET A 334 -25.56 12.77 13.22
N ASP A 335 -26.72 12.93 13.85
CA ASP A 335 -27.93 13.41 13.18
C ASP A 335 -27.75 14.86 12.69
N SER A 336 -27.08 15.73 13.47
CA SER A 336 -26.73 17.09 13.02
C SER A 336 -25.78 17.09 11.82
N ILE A 337 -24.77 16.20 11.80
CA ILE A 337 -23.87 16.00 10.66
C ILE A 337 -24.66 15.50 9.45
N LEU A 338 -25.54 14.52 9.63
CA LEU A 338 -26.33 13.92 8.54
C LEU A 338 -27.33 14.93 7.94
N GLU A 339 -28.00 15.72 8.77
CA GLU A 339 -28.88 16.81 8.33
C GLU A 339 -28.07 17.84 7.51
N ALA A 340 -26.94 18.34 8.06
CA ALA A 340 -26.10 19.31 7.38
C ALA A 340 -25.45 18.77 6.09
N LEU A 341 -25.13 17.48 6.04
CA LEU A 341 -24.63 16.78 4.85
C LEU A 341 -25.72 16.70 3.78
N CYS A 342 -26.90 16.19 4.13
CA CYS A 342 -27.98 15.87 3.19
C CYS A 342 -28.89 17.06 2.83
N ARG A 343 -28.82 18.18 3.56
CA ARG A 343 -29.60 19.40 3.30
C ARG A 343 -29.46 19.82 1.83
N ASP A 344 -30.59 20.01 1.17
CA ASP A 344 -30.70 20.42 -0.23
C ASP A 344 -29.84 19.57 -1.19
N TRP A 345 -29.88 18.24 -1.08
CA TRP A 345 -29.13 17.28 -1.93
C TRP A 345 -29.17 17.61 -3.44
N CYS A 346 -30.31 18.09 -3.93
CA CYS A 346 -30.55 18.47 -5.33
C CYS A 346 -30.07 19.89 -5.71
N ASN A 347 -29.49 20.66 -4.76
CA ASN A 347 -29.02 22.03 -4.97
C ASN A 347 -27.93 22.09 -6.04
N LYS A 348 -28.24 22.73 -7.17
CA LYS A 348 -27.34 22.89 -8.32
C LYS A 348 -26.23 23.93 -8.10
N ASN A 349 -26.33 24.74 -7.06
CA ASN A 349 -25.32 25.76 -6.71
C ASN A 349 -24.24 25.19 -5.78
N LEU A 350 -24.53 24.14 -5.00
CA LEU A 350 -23.52 23.43 -4.19
C LEU A 350 -22.39 22.90 -5.11
N ARG A 351 -21.15 23.01 -4.65
CA ARG A 351 -19.91 22.65 -5.37
C ARG A 351 -19.03 21.68 -4.58
N CYS A 352 -18.90 21.87 -3.27
CA CYS A 352 -18.23 20.94 -2.36
C CYS A 352 -18.70 21.15 -0.92
N ILE A 353 -18.42 20.16 -0.07
CA ILE A 353 -18.64 20.18 1.38
C ILE A 353 -17.27 20.06 2.07
N ILE A 354 -17.04 20.87 3.11
CA ILE A 354 -15.88 20.75 4.01
C ILE A 354 -16.39 20.24 5.36
N LEU A 355 -15.77 19.19 5.88
CA LEU A 355 -15.92 18.77 7.27
C LEU A 355 -14.68 19.20 8.05
N ASN A 356 -14.87 20.07 9.05
CA ASN A 356 -13.82 20.47 9.99
C ASN A 356 -14.36 20.52 11.43
N ALA A 357 -13.58 20.99 12.39
CA ALA A 357 -13.96 20.95 13.81
C ALA A 357 -13.29 22.07 14.63
N HIS A 358 -13.94 22.47 15.73
CA HIS A 358 -13.37 23.42 16.69
C HIS A 358 -12.49 22.73 17.74
N GLY A 359 -11.29 23.29 17.97
CA GLY A 359 -10.37 22.87 19.02
C GLY A 359 -9.48 21.66 18.68
N ASN A 360 -8.48 21.42 19.52
CA ASN A 360 -7.32 20.55 19.24
C ASN A 360 -7.63 19.04 19.06
N VAL A 361 -8.90 18.64 19.17
CA VAL A 361 -9.37 17.28 18.89
C VAL A 361 -10.49 17.37 17.87
N TRP A 362 -10.16 17.07 16.61
CA TRP A 362 -11.08 17.08 15.48
C TRP A 362 -12.30 16.21 15.73
N SER A 363 -12.08 14.97 16.21
CA SER A 363 -13.13 14.16 16.85
C SER A 363 -12.54 13.00 17.64
N ALA A 364 -13.04 12.79 18.86
CA ALA A 364 -12.73 11.62 19.69
C ALA A 364 -13.38 10.31 19.21
N GLY A 365 -14.30 10.37 18.23
CA GLY A 365 -15.13 9.24 17.82
C GLY A 365 -16.39 9.08 18.68
N HIS A 366 -17.00 7.88 18.67
CA HIS A 366 -18.31 7.63 19.29
C HIS A 366 -18.36 8.03 20.78
N ASN A 367 -19.49 8.60 21.18
CA ASN A 367 -19.72 8.96 22.57
C ASN A 367 -19.85 7.69 23.44
N LEU A 368 -18.85 7.44 24.30
CA LEU A 368 -18.79 6.22 25.11
C LEU A 368 -19.93 6.08 26.13
N TRP A 369 -20.53 7.21 26.56
CA TRP A 369 -21.68 7.20 27.47
C TRP A 369 -22.95 6.69 26.79
N GLU A 370 -23.11 6.92 25.48
CA GLU A 370 -24.23 6.41 24.70
C GLU A 370 -24.09 4.92 24.34
N LEU A 371 -22.84 4.43 24.22
CA LEU A 371 -22.55 3.02 24.01
C LEU A 371 -22.82 2.20 25.29
N GLY A 372 -22.27 2.63 26.43
CA GLY A 372 -22.60 2.13 27.78
C GLY A 372 -22.24 0.66 28.11
N PRO A 373 -22.15 0.30 29.40
CA PRO A 373 -21.94 -1.09 29.85
C PRO A 373 -23.26 -1.88 29.84
N CYS A 374 -23.88 -2.00 28.67
CA CYS A 374 -25.19 -2.66 28.50
C CYS A 374 -25.08 -4.00 27.77
N LYS A 375 -26.10 -4.85 27.92
CA LYS A 375 -26.33 -5.98 26.98
C LYS A 375 -26.50 -5.43 25.55
N PRO A 376 -26.11 -6.18 24.51
CA PRO A 376 -26.31 -5.82 23.11
C PRO A 376 -27.74 -5.31 22.86
N SER A 377 -27.87 -4.04 22.48
CA SER A 377 -29.15 -3.33 22.45
C SER A 377 -29.42 -2.66 21.10
N LYS A 378 -30.71 -2.48 20.77
CA LYS A 378 -31.13 -1.80 19.54
C LYS A 378 -30.49 -0.41 19.41
N LYS A 379 -30.37 0.33 20.53
CA LYS A 379 -29.69 1.64 20.58
C LYS A 379 -28.22 1.59 20.17
N GLN A 380 -27.47 0.59 20.61
CA GLN A 380 -26.08 0.42 20.18
C GLN A 380 -26.02 0.10 18.67
N THR A 381 -26.95 -0.70 18.14
CA THR A 381 -27.07 -0.93 16.69
C THR A 381 -27.32 0.36 15.93
N GLU A 382 -28.31 1.15 16.37
CA GLU A 382 -28.69 2.43 15.77
C GLU A 382 -27.51 3.43 15.72
N ILE A 383 -26.65 3.47 16.74
CA ILE A 383 -25.44 4.32 16.78
C ILE A 383 -24.43 3.95 15.67
N PHE A 384 -24.14 2.67 15.47
CA PHE A 384 -23.21 2.24 14.41
C PHE A 384 -23.84 2.28 13.01
N GLU A 385 -25.15 2.04 12.90
CA GLU A 385 -25.89 2.18 11.66
C GLU A 385 -26.00 3.65 11.22
N LYS A 386 -26.20 4.60 12.15
CA LYS A 386 -26.19 6.04 11.87
C LYS A 386 -24.85 6.54 11.31
N LEU A 387 -23.72 6.11 11.88
CA LEU A 387 -22.40 6.46 11.31
C LEU A 387 -22.17 5.79 9.94
N THR A 388 -22.68 4.57 9.76
CA THR A 388 -22.64 3.88 8.45
C THR A 388 -23.47 4.64 7.41
N GLU A 389 -24.66 5.14 7.78
CA GLU A 389 -25.52 5.98 6.94
C GLU A 389 -24.80 7.26 6.50
N ILE A 390 -24.15 8.00 7.42
CA ILE A 390 -23.34 9.18 7.08
C ILE A 390 -22.28 8.84 6.02
N ILE A 391 -21.53 7.75 6.23
CA ILE A 391 -20.42 7.35 5.36
C ILE A 391 -20.92 6.93 3.97
N LEU A 392 -22.04 6.20 3.89
CA LEU A 392 -22.63 5.84 2.61
C LEU A 392 -23.22 7.06 1.88
N ASN A 393 -23.73 8.06 2.62
CA ASN A 393 -24.12 9.35 2.04
C ASN A 393 -22.93 10.16 1.54
N ILE A 394 -21.77 10.15 2.23
CA ILE A 394 -20.54 10.81 1.74
C ILE A 394 -20.13 10.27 0.36
N TYR A 395 -20.15 8.95 0.15
CA TYR A 395 -19.84 8.37 -1.17
C TYR A 395 -20.92 8.65 -2.23
N LYS A 396 -22.20 8.71 -1.84
CA LYS A 396 -23.34 8.97 -2.74
C LYS A 396 -23.53 10.46 -3.06
N MET A 397 -22.92 11.37 -2.28
CA MET A 397 -23.01 12.82 -2.42
C MET A 397 -22.56 13.30 -3.81
N PRO A 398 -23.38 14.05 -4.58
CA PRO A 398 -23.02 14.54 -5.93
C PRO A 398 -21.95 15.65 -5.97
N VAL A 399 -21.26 15.92 -4.86
CA VAL A 399 -20.16 16.88 -4.74
C VAL A 399 -19.03 16.28 -3.87
N PRO A 400 -17.78 16.78 -3.98
CA PRO A 400 -16.69 16.34 -3.11
C PRO A 400 -16.95 16.75 -1.65
N VAL A 401 -16.62 15.85 -0.73
CA VAL A 401 -16.62 16.04 0.71
C VAL A 401 -15.16 15.96 1.17
N ILE A 402 -14.66 17.06 1.72
CA ILE A 402 -13.25 17.27 2.05
C ILE A 402 -13.10 17.26 3.57
N ALA A 403 -12.19 16.46 4.11
CA ALA A 403 -11.80 16.60 5.51
C ALA A 403 -10.70 17.67 5.63
N GLU A 404 -11.01 18.76 6.32
CA GLU A 404 -10.05 19.78 6.77
C GLU A 404 -9.69 19.43 8.22
N VAL A 405 -8.49 18.88 8.43
CA VAL A 405 -8.07 18.33 9.72
C VAL A 405 -6.98 19.20 10.35
N ASN A 406 -7.27 19.66 11.56
CA ASN A 406 -6.28 20.20 12.48
C ASN A 406 -6.45 19.47 13.83
N GLY A 407 -5.36 18.96 14.41
CA GLY A 407 -5.37 18.20 15.67
C GLY A 407 -5.70 16.71 15.53
N LEU A 408 -6.33 16.14 16.58
CA LEU A 408 -6.50 14.70 16.74
C LEU A 408 -7.82 14.15 16.15
N ALA A 409 -7.73 13.19 15.22
CA ALA A 409 -8.86 12.37 14.77
C ALA A 409 -8.74 10.93 15.28
N ALA A 410 -9.64 10.51 16.17
CA ALA A 410 -9.58 9.24 16.88
C ALA A 410 -10.79 8.33 16.61
N ALA A 411 -10.56 7.01 16.55
CA ALA A 411 -11.58 5.98 16.40
C ALA A 411 -12.59 6.27 15.27
N ALA A 412 -13.85 6.53 15.60
CA ALA A 412 -14.90 6.86 14.63
C ALA A 412 -14.73 8.26 13.98
N GLY A 413 -13.99 9.18 14.62
CA GLY A 413 -13.55 10.43 13.98
C GLY A 413 -12.55 10.16 12.85
N CYS A 414 -11.60 9.26 13.09
CA CYS A 414 -10.68 8.77 12.06
C CYS A 414 -11.43 8.01 10.94
N GLN A 415 -12.48 7.25 11.27
CA GLN A 415 -13.38 6.63 10.28
C GLN A 415 -14.09 7.66 9.39
N LEU A 416 -14.53 8.80 9.94
CA LEU A 416 -15.18 9.87 9.20
C LEU A 416 -14.20 10.59 8.26
N VAL A 417 -13.02 10.98 8.75
CA VAL A 417 -11.93 11.53 7.93
C VAL A 417 -11.57 10.57 6.79
N ALA A 418 -11.30 9.30 7.11
CA ALA A 418 -10.91 8.28 6.12
C ALA A 418 -12.03 7.91 5.13
N SER A 419 -13.26 8.39 5.33
CA SER A 419 -14.40 8.19 4.43
C SER A 419 -14.70 9.38 3.51
N CYS A 420 -14.08 10.54 3.76
CA CYS A 420 -14.14 11.69 2.85
C CYS A 420 -13.47 11.38 1.50
N ASP A 421 -13.74 12.19 0.46
CA ASP A 421 -13.16 11.96 -0.86
C ASP A 421 -11.64 12.16 -0.85
N PHE A 422 -11.19 13.23 -0.19
CA PHE A 422 -9.79 13.50 0.09
C PHE A 422 -9.62 14.30 1.40
N VAL A 423 -8.40 14.33 1.91
CA VAL A 423 -8.07 14.88 3.25
C VAL A 423 -6.93 15.89 3.14
N ILE A 424 -7.13 17.08 3.70
CA ILE A 424 -6.11 18.12 3.89
C ILE A 424 -5.85 18.22 5.39
N ALA A 425 -4.59 18.14 5.81
CA ALA A 425 -4.24 18.12 7.23
C ALA A 425 -3.06 19.03 7.56
N THR A 426 -3.08 19.61 8.77
CA THR A 426 -1.90 20.28 9.33
C THR A 426 -0.77 19.28 9.62
N ASP A 427 0.47 19.72 9.53
CA ASP A 427 1.66 19.00 10.00
C ASP A 427 1.58 18.57 11.48
N THR A 428 0.86 19.32 12.32
CA THR A 428 0.56 19.00 13.72
C THR A 428 -0.54 17.93 13.93
N SER A 429 -1.26 17.52 12.89
CA SER A 429 -2.38 16.58 13.00
C SER A 429 -1.98 15.15 13.36
N THR A 430 -2.88 14.41 14.02
CA THR A 430 -2.63 13.03 14.47
C THR A 430 -3.86 12.14 14.30
N PHE A 431 -3.63 10.87 13.98
CA PHE A 431 -4.68 9.90 13.63
C PHE A 431 -4.52 8.61 14.46
N MET A 432 -5.59 8.08 15.05
CA MET A 432 -5.52 6.84 15.84
C MET A 432 -6.80 6.01 15.85
N THR A 433 -6.68 4.71 16.14
CA THR A 433 -7.80 3.80 16.42
C THR A 433 -7.65 3.12 17.79
N PRO A 434 -7.84 3.87 18.90
CA PRO A 434 -7.48 3.43 20.25
C PRO A 434 -8.44 2.41 20.88
N GLY A 435 -9.50 1.98 20.19
CA GLY A 435 -10.61 1.21 20.79
C GLY A 435 -10.17 -0.03 21.58
N ALA A 436 -9.13 -0.74 21.11
CA ALA A 436 -8.65 -1.94 21.78
C ALA A 436 -8.10 -1.68 23.20
N ASN A 437 -7.69 -0.43 23.50
CA ASN A 437 -7.33 0.02 24.85
C ASN A 437 -8.54 0.06 25.80
N PHE A 438 -9.74 0.17 25.26
CA PHE A 438 -11.03 0.20 25.97
C PHE A 438 -11.81 -1.12 25.85
N GLY A 439 -11.17 -2.20 25.37
CA GLY A 439 -11.81 -3.51 25.19
C GLY A 439 -12.75 -3.61 23.98
N ILE A 440 -12.68 -2.68 23.02
CA ILE A 440 -13.58 -2.58 21.86
C ILE A 440 -12.74 -2.57 20.58
N PHE A 441 -12.86 -3.56 19.69
CA PHE A 441 -12.11 -3.47 18.43
C PHE A 441 -12.71 -2.37 17.53
N CYS A 442 -11.84 -1.54 16.94
CA CYS A 442 -12.22 -0.52 15.95
C CYS A 442 -12.55 -1.14 14.58
N SER A 443 -13.58 -1.99 14.54
CA SER A 443 -14.04 -2.70 13.34
C SER A 443 -14.48 -1.75 12.23
N THR A 444 -15.35 -0.77 12.52
CA THR A 444 -15.85 0.17 11.51
C THR A 444 -14.83 1.24 11.07
N PRO A 445 -13.92 1.77 11.93
CA PRO A 445 -12.75 2.52 11.45
C PRO A 445 -11.83 1.68 10.58
N GLY A 446 -11.63 0.40 10.93
CA GLY A 446 -10.79 -0.52 10.16
C GLY A 446 -11.22 -0.68 8.70
N ILE A 447 -12.53 -0.70 8.44
CA ILE A 447 -13.10 -0.77 7.07
C ILE A 447 -12.72 0.46 6.24
N ALA A 448 -12.78 1.65 6.85
CA ALA A 448 -12.45 2.90 6.17
C ALA A 448 -10.94 3.03 5.92
N ILE A 449 -10.11 2.93 6.96
CA ILE A 449 -8.66 3.15 6.81
C ILE A 449 -8.03 2.11 5.88
N SER A 450 -8.41 0.83 5.95
CA SER A 450 -7.84 -0.23 5.09
C SER A 450 -8.25 -0.15 3.61
N ARG A 451 -9.13 0.79 3.24
CA ARG A 451 -9.44 1.17 1.85
C ARG A 451 -8.76 2.46 1.40
N VAL A 452 -7.98 3.11 2.27
CA VAL A 452 -7.20 4.32 1.96
C VAL A 452 -5.69 4.07 2.07
N MET A 453 -5.26 3.39 3.13
CA MET A 453 -3.84 3.14 3.46
C MET A 453 -3.46 1.66 3.37
N SER A 454 -2.16 1.37 3.42
CA SER A 454 -1.64 0.00 3.38
C SER A 454 -2.17 -0.87 4.53
N ARG A 455 -2.21 -2.20 4.27
CA ARG A 455 -2.60 -3.21 5.27
C ARG A 455 -1.77 -3.11 6.55
N SER A 456 -0.45 -2.92 6.43
CA SER A 456 0.48 -2.86 7.57
C SER A 456 0.25 -1.60 8.44
N LYS A 457 0.05 -0.42 7.84
CA LYS A 457 -0.23 0.81 8.62
C LYS A 457 -1.59 0.71 9.32
N ALA A 458 -2.62 0.19 8.63
CA ALA A 458 -3.94 -0.05 9.22
C ALA A 458 -3.89 -1.07 10.38
N ALA A 459 -3.18 -2.18 10.21
CA ALA A 459 -3.00 -3.20 11.26
C ALA A 459 -2.19 -2.67 12.45
N TYR A 460 -1.14 -1.87 12.22
CA TYR A 460 -0.42 -1.14 13.27
C TYR A 460 -1.39 -0.31 14.12
N MET A 461 -2.18 0.58 13.51
CA MET A 461 -3.14 1.42 14.24
C MET A 461 -4.20 0.60 14.99
N LEU A 462 -4.75 -0.45 14.38
CA LEU A 462 -5.87 -1.23 14.95
C LEU A 462 -5.45 -2.18 16.08
N LEU A 463 -4.30 -2.84 15.94
CA LEU A 463 -3.83 -3.85 16.89
C LEU A 463 -2.95 -3.25 17.99
N SER A 464 -2.13 -2.23 17.67
CA SER A 464 -1.35 -1.50 18.68
C SER A 464 -2.13 -0.36 19.34
N GLY A 465 -3.19 0.18 18.71
CA GLY A 465 -3.95 1.31 19.25
C GLY A 465 -3.14 2.61 19.41
N LEU A 466 -1.91 2.65 18.88
CA LEU A 466 -1.02 3.81 18.89
C LEU A 466 -1.44 4.83 17.82
N PRO A 467 -1.11 6.13 17.99
CA PRO A 467 -1.31 7.13 16.96
C PRO A 467 -0.27 7.03 15.84
N ILE A 468 -0.59 7.64 14.71
CA ILE A 468 0.35 8.02 13.66
C ILE A 468 0.30 9.54 13.47
N ASN A 469 1.42 10.15 13.10
CA ASN A 469 1.48 11.59 12.84
C ASN A 469 1.02 11.95 11.41
N ALA A 470 0.91 13.24 11.12
CA ALA A 470 0.47 13.74 9.82
C ALA A 470 1.35 13.26 8.65
N GLN A 471 2.67 13.25 8.83
CA GLN A 471 3.63 12.76 7.83
C GLN A 471 3.46 11.25 7.54
N GLU A 472 3.31 10.43 8.58
CA GLU A 472 3.00 9.00 8.43
C GLU A 472 1.66 8.77 7.73
N ALA A 473 0.65 9.62 7.99
CA ALA A 473 -0.66 9.54 7.37
C ALA A 473 -0.64 9.97 5.88
N TYR A 474 0.19 10.94 5.52
CA TYR A 474 0.41 11.37 4.13
C TYR A 474 1.24 10.35 3.32
N GLN A 475 2.30 9.79 3.92
CA GLN A 475 3.10 8.71 3.32
C GLN A 475 2.28 7.44 3.12
N ALA A 476 1.43 7.08 4.09
CA ALA A 476 0.50 5.95 3.98
C ALA A 476 -0.76 6.28 3.15
N GLY A 477 -0.88 7.49 2.59
CA GLY A 477 -1.92 7.85 1.64
C GLY A 477 -3.30 8.20 2.21
N LEU A 478 -3.46 8.29 3.53
CA LEU A 478 -4.67 8.80 4.18
C LEU A 478 -4.86 10.30 3.90
N VAL A 479 -3.80 11.07 4.10
CA VAL A 479 -3.76 12.50 3.81
C VAL A 479 -3.34 12.74 2.36
N SER A 480 -4.01 13.67 1.68
CA SER A 480 -3.76 14.02 0.27
C SER A 480 -2.79 15.18 0.13
N ARG A 481 -2.88 16.19 1.00
CA ARG A 481 -1.86 17.24 1.17
C ARG A 481 -1.64 17.57 2.64
N LEU A 482 -0.38 17.82 2.98
CA LEU A 482 0.03 18.44 4.24
C LEU A 482 0.33 19.91 4.02
N VAL A 483 0.02 20.72 5.03
CA VAL A 483 0.23 22.16 5.07
C VAL A 483 0.65 22.59 6.47
N SER A 484 1.26 23.77 6.58
CA SER A 484 1.38 24.44 7.88
C SER A 484 0.00 24.90 8.35
N GLU A 485 -0.20 25.09 9.64
CA GLU A 485 -1.44 25.68 10.18
C GLU A 485 -1.73 27.08 9.59
N ASN A 486 -0.68 27.84 9.24
CA ASN A 486 -0.78 29.16 8.61
C ASN A 486 -1.18 29.10 7.12
N ASP A 487 -0.86 28.02 6.42
CA ASP A 487 -1.21 27.83 5.00
C ASP A 487 -2.56 27.13 4.79
N LEU A 488 -3.17 26.58 5.84
CA LEU A 488 -4.38 25.75 5.75
C LEU A 488 -5.56 26.50 5.09
N GLU A 489 -5.85 27.74 5.49
CA GLU A 489 -6.93 28.52 4.89
C GLU A 489 -6.66 28.80 3.40
N LYS A 490 -5.43 29.19 3.07
CA LYS A 490 -4.96 29.48 1.70
C LYS A 490 -5.07 28.25 0.79
N GLU A 491 -4.68 27.07 1.25
CA GLU A 491 -4.83 25.82 0.49
C GLU A 491 -6.30 25.42 0.32
N MET A 492 -7.12 25.58 1.37
CA MET A 492 -8.57 25.34 1.25
C MET A 492 -9.25 26.34 0.31
N CYS A 493 -8.80 27.59 0.25
CA CYS A 493 -9.23 28.57 -0.76
C CYS A 493 -8.83 28.16 -2.18
N LEU A 494 -7.59 27.69 -2.39
CA LEU A 494 -7.12 27.17 -3.69
C LEU A 494 -7.99 26.00 -4.16
N ILE A 495 -8.17 25.00 -3.30
CA ILE A 495 -8.94 23.78 -3.57
C ILE A 495 -10.41 24.10 -3.86
N THR A 496 -11.05 24.93 -3.03
CA THR A 496 -12.46 25.29 -3.22
C THR A 496 -12.66 26.14 -4.47
N ALA A 497 -11.77 27.09 -4.78
CA ALA A 497 -11.83 27.84 -6.04
C ALA A 497 -11.71 26.91 -7.26
N ALA A 498 -10.77 25.96 -7.22
CA ALA A 498 -10.58 24.98 -8.28
C ALA A 498 -11.80 24.07 -8.50
N ILE A 499 -12.53 23.70 -7.44
CA ILE A 499 -13.80 22.96 -7.56
C ILE A 499 -14.96 23.86 -8.01
N LYS A 500 -15.05 25.11 -7.51
CA LYS A 500 -16.10 26.07 -7.89
C LYS A 500 -16.12 26.34 -9.41
N ALA A 501 -14.95 26.37 -10.04
CA ALA A 501 -14.78 26.57 -11.48
C ALA A 501 -15.31 25.41 -12.35
N LYS A 502 -15.56 24.22 -11.78
CA LYS A 502 -15.89 23.00 -12.53
C LYS A 502 -17.40 22.77 -12.62
N SER A 503 -17.82 22.04 -13.66
CA SER A 503 -19.22 21.63 -13.81
C SER A 503 -19.61 20.62 -12.73
N ARG A 504 -20.54 21.00 -11.85
CA ARG A 504 -21.12 20.13 -10.81
C ARG A 504 -21.69 18.83 -11.39
N ALA A 505 -22.27 18.86 -12.59
CA ALA A 505 -22.82 17.66 -13.22
C ALA A 505 -21.72 16.65 -13.61
N VAL A 506 -20.58 17.16 -14.08
CA VAL A 506 -19.41 16.37 -14.46
C VAL A 506 -18.75 15.78 -13.21
N ILE A 507 -18.61 16.57 -12.14
CA ILE A 507 -18.07 16.11 -10.86
C ILE A 507 -19.01 15.09 -10.19
N ALA A 508 -20.33 15.26 -10.25
CA ALA A 508 -21.29 14.29 -9.73
C ALA A 508 -21.19 12.93 -10.44
N LEU A 509 -21.22 12.94 -11.78
CA LEU A 509 -21.08 11.73 -12.59
C LEU A 509 -19.69 11.08 -12.41
N GLY A 510 -18.66 11.91 -12.34
CA GLY A 510 -17.28 11.53 -12.07
C GLY A 510 -17.09 10.82 -10.74
N LYS A 511 -17.59 11.41 -9.65
CA LYS A 511 -17.53 10.86 -8.30
C LYS A 511 -18.32 9.54 -8.19
N GLN A 512 -19.52 9.46 -8.77
CA GLN A 512 -20.29 8.22 -8.81
C GLN A 512 -19.47 7.10 -9.47
N PHE A 513 -18.99 7.35 -10.70
CA PHE A 513 -18.17 6.39 -11.44
C PHE A 513 -16.90 6.01 -10.67
N TYR A 514 -16.23 6.99 -10.05
CA TYR A 514 -14.98 6.80 -9.32
C TYR A 514 -15.09 5.78 -8.18
N TYR A 515 -16.20 5.77 -7.45
CA TYR A 515 -16.44 4.77 -6.39
C TYR A 515 -16.97 3.43 -6.92
N GLU A 516 -17.75 3.44 -8.00
CA GLU A 516 -18.26 2.22 -8.63
C GLU A 516 -17.11 1.37 -9.21
N GLN A 517 -16.20 1.99 -9.97
CA GLN A 517 -15.07 1.32 -10.63
C GLN A 517 -14.02 0.75 -9.67
N LEU A 518 -13.98 1.20 -8.40
CA LEU A 518 -13.12 0.64 -7.36
C LEU A 518 -13.54 -0.77 -6.90
N GLN A 519 -14.74 -1.23 -7.26
CA GLN A 519 -15.22 -2.58 -6.96
C GLN A 519 -15.21 -3.51 -8.19
N LEU A 520 -14.76 -3.00 -9.36
CA LEU A 520 -14.83 -3.72 -10.63
C LEU A 520 -13.46 -4.26 -11.09
N PRO A 521 -13.44 -5.45 -11.73
CA PRO A 521 -12.28 -5.93 -12.46
C PRO A 521 -11.82 -4.93 -13.52
N VAL A 522 -10.50 -4.82 -13.75
CA VAL A 522 -9.93 -3.69 -14.52
C VAL A 522 -10.51 -3.55 -15.95
N LYS A 523 -10.80 -4.65 -16.64
CA LYS A 523 -11.45 -4.63 -17.97
C LYS A 523 -12.89 -4.09 -17.91
N GLU A 524 -13.63 -4.44 -16.86
CA GLU A 524 -15.01 -4.00 -16.67
C GLU A 524 -15.09 -2.54 -16.21
N ALA A 525 -14.15 -2.11 -15.36
CA ALA A 525 -13.94 -0.70 -15.04
C ALA A 525 -13.70 0.15 -16.30
N TYR A 526 -12.86 -0.32 -17.23
CA TYR A 526 -12.60 0.38 -18.50
C TYR A 526 -13.81 0.37 -19.45
N ARG A 527 -14.59 -0.73 -19.49
CA ARG A 527 -15.85 -0.81 -20.23
C ARG A 527 -16.86 0.22 -19.73
N LEU A 528 -17.13 0.21 -18.42
CA LEU A 528 -18.02 1.18 -17.76
C LEU A 528 -17.51 2.63 -17.91
N GLY A 529 -16.19 2.84 -17.85
CA GLY A 529 -15.57 4.16 -17.99
C GLY A 529 -15.79 4.80 -19.36
N ALA A 530 -15.81 4.00 -20.44
CA ALA A 530 -16.19 4.48 -21.77
C ALA A 530 -17.71 4.69 -21.89
N GLU A 531 -18.52 3.73 -21.40
CA GLU A 531 -19.98 3.76 -21.52
C GLU A 531 -20.68 4.81 -20.64
N THR A 532 -20.07 5.22 -19.53
CA THR A 532 -20.70 6.16 -18.58
C THR A 532 -20.69 7.60 -19.10
N PHE A 533 -19.62 8.02 -19.79
CA PHE A 533 -19.39 9.42 -20.13
C PHE A 533 -19.87 9.75 -21.54
N VAL A 534 -19.70 8.84 -22.50
CA VAL A 534 -20.15 9.00 -23.90
C VAL A 534 -21.62 9.48 -24.03
N PRO A 535 -22.64 8.91 -23.37
CA PRO A 535 -24.04 9.29 -23.59
C PRO A 535 -24.51 10.44 -22.69
N LYS A 536 -23.64 10.97 -21.81
CA LYS A 536 -24.03 11.88 -20.71
C LYS A 536 -23.22 13.17 -20.69
N CYS A 537 -21.95 13.10 -21.07
CA CYS A 537 -21.14 14.25 -21.45
C CYS A 537 -21.28 14.48 -22.96
N PHE A 538 -22.42 14.99 -23.39
CA PHE A 538 -22.51 15.63 -24.71
C PHE A 538 -21.38 16.66 -24.82
N ILE A 539 -20.47 16.48 -25.77
CA ILE A 539 -19.41 17.44 -26.05
C ILE A 539 -20.06 18.64 -26.76
N THR A 540 -20.69 19.50 -25.96
CA THR A 540 -21.41 20.67 -26.47
C THR A 540 -20.47 21.58 -27.25
N SER A 541 -21.01 22.30 -28.23
CA SER A 541 -20.28 23.16 -29.18
C SER A 541 -19.40 24.25 -28.56
N ALA A 542 -19.51 24.50 -27.25
CA ALA A 542 -18.57 25.29 -26.47
C ALA A 542 -17.10 24.81 -26.58
N MET A 543 -16.84 23.53 -26.87
CA MET A 543 -15.47 23.02 -27.06
C MET A 543 -14.76 23.56 -28.31
N HIS A 544 -15.46 24.23 -29.23
CA HIS A 544 -14.84 24.79 -30.44
C HIS A 544 -14.03 26.08 -30.20
N THR A 545 -14.15 26.76 -29.06
CA THR A 545 -13.70 28.16 -28.92
C THR A 545 -12.35 28.37 -28.21
N THR A 546 -11.74 27.34 -27.63
CA THR A 546 -10.45 27.46 -26.89
C THR A 546 -9.26 26.72 -27.52
N ALA A 547 -9.44 26.06 -28.68
CA ALA A 547 -8.37 25.42 -29.45
C ALA A 547 -8.22 26.05 -30.84
N GLY A 548 -7.13 26.80 -31.07
CA GLY A 548 -6.88 27.56 -32.30
C GLY A 548 -7.05 26.74 -33.60
N THR A 549 -7.50 27.40 -34.67
CA THR A 549 -7.98 26.78 -35.92
C THR A 549 -6.98 25.83 -36.58
N PHE A 550 -7.38 24.57 -36.76
CA PHE A 550 -6.70 23.53 -37.56
C PHE A 550 -7.75 22.49 -37.98
N CYS A 551 -7.70 21.98 -39.21
CA CYS A 551 -8.59 20.93 -39.69
C CYS A 551 -7.86 19.58 -39.80
N GLU A 552 -8.57 18.49 -39.50
CA GLU A 552 -8.00 17.13 -39.54
C GLU A 552 -7.65 16.67 -40.97
N ASN A 553 -8.27 17.30 -41.97
CA ASN A 553 -7.98 17.07 -43.40
C ASN A 553 -6.58 17.56 -43.83
N ASP A 554 -5.92 18.42 -43.06
CA ASP A 554 -4.59 18.97 -43.37
C ASP A 554 -3.44 18.03 -42.92
N VAL A 555 -3.76 16.85 -42.38
CA VAL A 555 -2.79 15.86 -41.88
C VAL A 555 -2.05 15.14 -43.02
N PRO A 556 -0.71 15.24 -43.12
CA PRO A 556 0.05 14.47 -44.10
C PRO A 556 0.06 12.97 -43.76
N LYS A 557 -0.49 12.12 -44.65
CA LYS A 557 -0.52 10.64 -44.54
C LYS A 557 0.85 9.95 -44.42
N ILE A 558 1.95 10.70 -44.43
CA ILE A 558 3.35 10.22 -44.40
C ILE A 558 3.99 10.49 -43.01
N ARG A 559 3.27 11.16 -42.09
CA ARG A 559 3.81 11.53 -40.78
C ARG A 559 3.85 10.36 -39.80
N LYS A 560 5.02 10.12 -39.19
CA LYS A 560 5.22 9.12 -38.13
C LYS A 560 4.83 9.71 -36.77
N TYR A 561 3.64 9.39 -36.27
CA TYR A 561 3.16 9.79 -34.95
C TYR A 561 3.92 9.12 -33.79
N VAL A 562 4.49 7.95 -34.04
CA VAL A 562 5.39 7.24 -33.13
C VAL A 562 6.65 6.89 -33.92
N ARG A 563 7.82 7.29 -33.41
CA ARG A 563 9.10 6.74 -33.90
C ARG A 563 9.39 5.48 -33.11
N VAL A 564 9.79 4.43 -33.83
CA VAL A 564 10.20 3.15 -33.24
C VAL A 564 11.70 3.03 -33.44
N GLU A 565 12.45 3.01 -32.34
CA GLU A 565 13.90 2.81 -32.33
C GLU A 565 14.20 1.52 -31.56
N GLU A 566 14.80 0.51 -32.20
CA GLU A 566 15.16 -0.74 -31.55
C GLU A 566 16.68 -0.87 -31.43
N LYS A 567 17.16 -1.14 -30.21
CA LYS A 567 18.59 -1.35 -29.92
C LYS A 567 18.81 -2.29 -28.74
N ASP A 568 19.71 -3.25 -28.91
CA ASP A 568 20.15 -4.19 -27.87
C ASP A 568 18.99 -4.89 -27.13
N GLY A 569 17.86 -5.17 -27.80
CA GLY A 569 16.65 -5.75 -27.20
C GLY A 569 15.74 -4.77 -26.44
N VAL A 570 15.97 -3.46 -26.53
CA VAL A 570 15.04 -2.42 -26.07
C VAL A 570 14.32 -1.83 -27.29
N ARG A 571 13.00 -1.67 -27.22
CA ARG A 571 12.21 -0.88 -28.18
C ARG A 571 11.80 0.44 -27.55
N GLU A 572 12.28 1.55 -28.08
CA GLU A 572 11.82 2.88 -27.71
C GLU A 572 10.66 3.28 -28.64
N LEU A 573 9.52 3.61 -28.03
CA LEU A 573 8.34 4.17 -28.68
C LEU A 573 8.26 5.64 -28.31
N ILE A 574 8.67 6.49 -29.25
CA ILE A 574 8.83 7.92 -29.06
C ILE A 574 7.63 8.62 -29.67
N ILE A 575 6.78 9.23 -28.84
CA ILE A 575 5.60 9.97 -29.29
C ILE A 575 6.07 11.29 -29.92
N ASP A 576 5.71 11.50 -31.19
CA ASP A 576 6.20 12.55 -32.10
C ASP A 576 5.05 13.32 -32.75
N ASP A 577 4.20 13.95 -31.92
CA ASP A 577 3.29 15.00 -32.35
C ASP A 577 3.55 16.36 -31.66
N PRO A 578 4.67 17.03 -31.97
CA PRO A 578 4.94 18.39 -31.49
C PRO A 578 3.86 19.41 -31.90
N THR A 579 3.17 19.23 -33.02
CA THR A 579 2.11 20.18 -33.46
C THR A 579 0.84 20.12 -32.61
N THR A 580 0.61 19.02 -31.88
CA THR A 580 -0.55 18.89 -30.97
C THR A 580 -0.15 18.65 -29.51
N ASN A 581 1.13 18.86 -29.17
CA ASN A 581 1.71 18.55 -27.86
C ASN A 581 1.45 17.10 -27.41
N ASN A 582 1.65 16.15 -28.33
CA ASN A 582 1.39 14.72 -28.15
C ASN A 582 -0.06 14.42 -27.70
N SER A 583 -1.04 15.11 -28.29
CA SER A 583 -2.46 14.79 -28.05
C SER A 583 -2.84 13.48 -28.73
N PHE A 584 -3.53 12.60 -28.01
CA PHE A 584 -3.89 11.27 -28.49
C PHE A 584 -5.08 11.35 -29.45
N SER A 585 -4.78 11.44 -30.76
CA SER A 585 -5.72 11.16 -31.85
C SER A 585 -5.88 9.66 -32.08
N LEU A 586 -6.91 9.26 -32.84
CA LEU A 586 -7.09 7.86 -33.24
C LEU A 586 -5.86 7.31 -33.98
N VAL A 587 -5.33 8.05 -34.96
CA VAL A 587 -4.16 7.63 -35.77
C VAL A 587 -2.91 7.44 -34.92
N LEU A 588 -2.65 8.33 -33.95
CA LEU A 588 -1.54 8.19 -33.01
C LEU A 588 -1.70 6.93 -32.14
N MET A 589 -2.91 6.71 -31.62
CA MET A 589 -3.21 5.56 -30.76
C MET A 589 -3.19 4.22 -31.49
N ASP A 590 -3.71 4.14 -32.72
CA ASP A 590 -3.62 2.92 -33.53
C ASP A 590 -2.15 2.61 -33.87
N THR A 591 -1.36 3.63 -34.24
CA THR A 591 0.09 3.48 -34.46
C THR A 591 0.82 2.99 -33.20
N LEU A 592 0.45 3.51 -32.03
CA LEU A 592 1.03 3.12 -30.73
C LEU A 592 0.59 1.70 -30.32
N LEU A 593 -0.66 1.34 -30.55
CA LEU A 593 -1.23 0.01 -30.27
C LEU A 593 -0.53 -1.07 -31.11
N ASP A 594 -0.36 -0.82 -32.40
CA ASP A 594 0.37 -1.70 -33.31
C ASP A 594 1.85 -1.81 -32.93
N ALA A 595 2.50 -0.71 -32.56
CA ALA A 595 3.90 -0.71 -32.12
C ALA A 595 4.13 -1.39 -30.74
N ILE A 596 3.11 -1.42 -29.88
CA ILE A 596 3.10 -2.21 -28.63
C ILE A 596 2.85 -3.69 -28.91
N ARG A 597 1.96 -4.03 -29.85
CA ARG A 597 1.59 -5.42 -30.21
C ARG A 597 2.56 -6.10 -31.18
N SER A 598 3.37 -5.35 -31.91
CA SER A 598 4.21 -5.88 -32.98
C SER A 598 5.30 -6.84 -32.47
N ASP A 599 5.31 -8.03 -33.07
CA ASP A 599 6.29 -9.09 -32.83
C ASP A 599 6.45 -9.49 -31.33
N TRP A 600 5.35 -9.84 -30.67
CA TRP A 600 5.39 -10.54 -29.37
C TRP A 600 6.06 -11.93 -29.43
N SER A 601 6.28 -12.46 -30.64
CA SER A 601 7.15 -13.60 -30.94
C SER A 601 8.64 -13.32 -30.78
N ASN A 602 9.07 -12.05 -30.82
CA ASN A 602 10.49 -11.66 -30.86
C ASN A 602 11.26 -12.14 -29.61
N LYS A 603 12.11 -13.16 -29.78
CA LYS A 603 12.95 -13.68 -28.68
C LYS A 603 14.05 -12.72 -28.24
N GLU A 604 14.37 -11.66 -28.99
CA GLU A 604 15.41 -10.66 -28.65
C GLU A 604 14.86 -9.40 -27.97
N LEU A 605 13.58 -9.09 -28.14
CA LEU A 605 12.93 -8.00 -27.42
C LEU A 605 12.81 -8.32 -25.92
N ARG A 606 13.27 -7.40 -25.06
CA ARG A 606 13.34 -7.53 -23.58
C ARG A 606 12.40 -6.57 -22.86
N CYS A 607 12.22 -5.34 -23.37
CA CYS A 607 11.33 -4.32 -22.81
C CYS A 607 10.99 -3.22 -23.83
N ILE A 608 9.93 -2.46 -23.54
CA ILE A 608 9.54 -1.24 -24.26
C ILE A 608 9.78 -0.03 -23.36
N VAL A 609 10.24 1.08 -23.93
CA VAL A 609 10.28 2.40 -23.31
C VAL A 609 9.30 3.32 -24.04
N LEU A 610 8.35 3.92 -23.33
CA LEU A 610 7.48 4.98 -23.82
C LEU A 610 8.08 6.34 -23.43
N ARG A 611 8.41 7.19 -24.42
CA ARG A 611 8.94 8.55 -24.18
C ARG A 611 8.39 9.59 -25.14
N SER A 612 8.60 10.87 -24.82
CA SER A 612 8.23 12.00 -25.68
C SER A 612 9.44 12.49 -26.49
N VAL A 613 9.21 13.03 -27.69
CA VAL A 613 10.21 13.85 -28.39
C VAL A 613 10.23 15.30 -27.88
N ILE A 614 9.12 15.75 -27.28
CA ILE A 614 8.92 17.11 -26.80
C ILE A 614 9.48 17.19 -25.37
N LYS A 615 10.33 18.19 -25.12
CA LYS A 615 11.09 18.29 -23.87
C LYS A 615 10.20 18.52 -22.64
N ASP A 616 9.39 19.56 -22.69
CA ASP A 616 8.67 20.08 -21.52
C ASP A 616 7.20 19.60 -21.46
N VAL A 617 6.78 18.77 -22.42
CA VAL A 617 5.46 18.11 -22.46
C VAL A 617 5.60 16.66 -22.88
N TRP A 618 5.04 15.74 -22.07
CA TRP A 618 4.97 14.32 -22.41
C TRP A 618 3.73 14.02 -23.26
N SER A 619 2.56 14.47 -22.80
CA SER A 619 1.28 14.47 -23.54
C SER A 619 0.25 15.36 -22.86
N ILE A 620 -0.56 16.08 -23.65
CA ILE A 620 -1.72 16.85 -23.15
C ILE A 620 -3.01 16.03 -22.98
N GLY A 621 -3.02 14.73 -23.31
CA GLY A 621 -4.20 13.87 -23.22
C GLY A 621 -4.93 13.68 -24.56
N TYR A 622 -6.25 13.40 -24.54
CA TYR A 622 -7.01 13.11 -25.77
C TYR A 622 -7.08 14.30 -26.74
N ASN A 623 -7.00 14.01 -28.04
CA ASN A 623 -7.40 14.95 -29.08
C ASN A 623 -8.90 14.79 -29.38
N LEU A 624 -9.73 15.65 -28.78
CA LEU A 624 -11.20 15.59 -28.92
C LEU A 624 -11.72 16.46 -30.08
N ARG A 625 -10.85 16.99 -30.93
CA ARG A 625 -11.22 17.92 -32.00
C ARG A 625 -11.93 17.20 -33.15
N GLY A 626 -13.06 17.75 -33.60
CA GLY A 626 -13.72 17.33 -34.84
C GLY A 626 -14.48 16.00 -34.78
N LEU A 627 -14.35 15.24 -33.69
CA LEU A 627 -14.95 13.92 -33.51
C LEU A 627 -16.49 14.00 -33.49
N VAL A 628 -17.15 13.29 -34.41
CA VAL A 628 -18.60 13.02 -34.27
C VAL A 628 -18.85 11.98 -33.17
N ASP A 629 -20.08 11.93 -32.65
CA ASP A 629 -20.44 11.17 -31.44
C ASP A 629 -19.98 9.70 -31.45
N CYS A 630 -19.99 9.01 -32.60
CA CYS A 630 -19.50 7.63 -32.71
C CYS A 630 -17.98 7.52 -32.56
N GLN A 631 -17.21 8.48 -33.08
CA GLN A 631 -15.75 8.55 -32.94
C GLN A 631 -15.33 8.94 -31.51
N GLN A 632 -16.15 9.73 -30.81
CA GLN A 632 -15.95 10.03 -29.40
C GLN A 632 -15.97 8.75 -28.54
N ILE A 633 -16.83 7.77 -28.86
CA ILE A 633 -16.80 6.44 -28.18
C ILE A 633 -15.50 5.70 -28.49
N GLU A 634 -15.07 5.78 -29.75
CA GLU A 634 -13.94 5.03 -30.27
C GLU A 634 -12.61 5.49 -29.66
N ILE A 635 -12.43 6.80 -29.42
CA ILE A 635 -11.20 7.34 -28.86
C ILE A 635 -10.93 6.85 -27.42
N PHE A 636 -11.97 6.79 -26.57
CA PHE A 636 -11.83 6.21 -25.22
C PHE A 636 -11.57 4.69 -25.27
N ARG A 637 -12.21 3.97 -26.21
CA ARG A 637 -11.98 2.53 -26.38
C ARG A 637 -10.56 2.22 -26.83
N LYS A 638 -10.01 2.96 -27.79
CA LYS A 638 -8.64 2.81 -28.29
C LYS A 638 -7.58 2.89 -27.18
N LEU A 639 -7.65 3.89 -26.30
CA LEU A 639 -6.67 3.99 -25.19
C LEU A 639 -6.86 2.87 -24.15
N ASN A 640 -8.09 2.42 -23.94
CA ASN A 640 -8.36 1.27 -23.06
C ASN A 640 -7.80 -0.03 -23.68
N ASP A 641 -7.89 -0.22 -25.00
CA ASP A 641 -7.29 -1.34 -25.71
C ASP A 641 -5.76 -1.31 -25.69
N ILE A 642 -5.13 -0.12 -25.73
CA ILE A 642 -3.69 0.07 -25.47
C ILE A 642 -3.33 -0.44 -24.07
N VAL A 643 -3.98 0.10 -23.03
CA VAL A 643 -3.68 -0.28 -21.63
C VAL A 643 -3.90 -1.77 -21.37
N LEU A 644 -4.98 -2.36 -21.88
CA LEU A 644 -5.22 -3.80 -21.73
C LEU A 644 -4.19 -4.64 -22.52
N SER A 645 -3.67 -4.14 -23.64
CA SER A 645 -2.57 -4.78 -24.37
C SER A 645 -1.22 -4.66 -23.63
N MET A 646 -0.99 -3.57 -22.90
CA MET A 646 0.22 -3.38 -22.08
C MET A 646 0.30 -4.40 -20.94
N HIS A 647 -0.83 -4.78 -20.34
CA HIS A 647 -0.89 -5.83 -19.31
C HIS A 647 -0.58 -7.24 -19.86
N GLU A 648 -1.08 -7.57 -21.06
CA GLU A 648 -0.86 -8.88 -21.70
C GLU A 648 0.51 -9.00 -22.40
N ALA A 649 1.21 -7.88 -22.62
CA ALA A 649 2.52 -7.88 -23.28
C ALA A 649 3.55 -8.75 -22.53
N PRO A 650 4.31 -9.62 -23.22
CA PRO A 650 5.23 -10.60 -22.61
C PRO A 650 6.52 -9.98 -22.02
N ILE A 651 6.59 -8.65 -21.95
CA ILE A 651 7.78 -7.86 -21.61
C ILE A 651 7.36 -6.63 -20.78
N PRO A 652 8.28 -6.03 -19.99
CA PRO A 652 8.01 -4.81 -19.24
C PRO A 652 7.91 -3.60 -20.19
N ILE A 653 7.04 -2.66 -19.83
CA ILE A 653 6.80 -1.39 -20.51
C ILE A 653 7.05 -0.27 -19.50
N ILE A 654 8.01 0.60 -19.82
CA ILE A 654 8.56 1.63 -18.93
C ILE A 654 8.10 3.00 -19.43
N ALA A 655 7.61 3.88 -18.56
CA ALA A 655 7.46 5.29 -18.91
C ALA A 655 8.73 6.08 -18.54
N GLU A 656 9.32 6.75 -19.54
CA GLU A 656 10.31 7.81 -19.33
C GLU A 656 9.58 9.15 -19.44
N VAL A 657 9.53 9.92 -18.36
CA VAL A 657 8.70 11.12 -18.24
C VAL A 657 9.54 12.37 -17.97
N ASN A 658 9.61 13.26 -18.95
CA ASN A 658 10.06 14.65 -18.81
C ASN A 658 8.87 15.59 -19.07
N GLY A 659 8.75 16.68 -18.29
CA GLY A 659 7.71 17.69 -18.47
C GLY A 659 6.27 17.28 -18.09
N LEU A 660 5.29 17.91 -18.75
CA LEU A 660 3.87 17.81 -18.41
C LEU A 660 3.19 16.52 -18.90
N VAL A 661 2.51 15.82 -17.99
CA VAL A 661 1.60 14.70 -18.27
C VAL A 661 0.18 15.12 -17.89
N ALA A 662 -0.73 15.26 -18.87
CA ALA A 662 -2.11 15.68 -18.61
C ALA A 662 -3.17 14.66 -19.06
N GLY A 663 -4.24 14.55 -18.28
CA GLY A 663 -5.48 13.85 -18.61
C GLY A 663 -5.26 12.39 -19.00
N ALA A 664 -5.45 12.07 -20.29
CA ALA A 664 -5.24 10.73 -20.83
C ALA A 664 -3.75 10.29 -20.79
N GLY A 665 -2.80 11.23 -20.80
CA GLY A 665 -1.39 10.94 -20.56
C GLY A 665 -1.18 10.29 -19.19
N CYS A 666 -1.92 10.73 -18.16
CA CYS A 666 -1.85 10.13 -16.82
C CYS A 666 -2.38 8.68 -16.81
N GLN A 667 -3.37 8.35 -17.65
CA GLN A 667 -3.83 6.96 -17.82
C GLN A 667 -2.70 6.07 -18.35
N LEU A 668 -2.02 6.51 -19.41
CA LEU A 668 -0.99 5.73 -20.07
C LEU A 668 0.25 5.54 -19.17
N VAL A 669 0.72 6.61 -18.52
CA VAL A 669 1.84 6.55 -17.56
C VAL A 669 1.50 5.66 -16.35
N ALA A 670 0.33 5.83 -15.73
CA ALA A 670 -0.11 5.02 -14.59
C ALA A 670 -0.46 3.56 -14.94
N SER A 671 -0.39 3.17 -16.22
CA SER A 671 -0.59 1.80 -16.69
C SER A 671 0.70 1.11 -17.14
N CYS A 672 1.86 1.80 -17.10
CA CYS A 672 3.16 1.19 -17.35
C CYS A 672 3.59 0.30 -16.17
N ASP A 673 4.42 -0.72 -16.43
CA ASP A 673 4.93 -1.59 -15.37
C ASP A 673 5.77 -0.82 -14.35
N PHE A 674 6.45 0.26 -14.76
CA PHE A 674 7.04 1.28 -13.87
C PHE A 674 7.38 2.60 -14.59
N VAL A 675 7.55 3.67 -13.80
CA VAL A 675 7.67 5.06 -14.28
C VAL A 675 8.94 5.72 -13.74
N ILE A 676 9.80 6.25 -14.61
CA ILE A 676 10.97 7.05 -14.26
C ILE A 676 10.75 8.49 -14.73
N ALA A 677 10.81 9.45 -13.82
CA ALA A 677 10.44 10.83 -14.09
C ALA A 677 11.51 11.84 -13.67
N THR A 678 11.54 12.98 -14.36
CA THR A 678 12.38 14.12 -13.97
C THR A 678 11.81 14.90 -12.79
N ASP A 679 12.70 15.55 -12.04
CA ASP A 679 12.39 16.60 -11.05
C ASP A 679 11.44 17.70 -11.57
N LYS A 680 11.49 18.01 -12.86
CA LYS A 680 10.63 19.01 -13.53
C LYS A 680 9.24 18.49 -13.93
N SER A 681 9.00 17.17 -13.88
CA SER A 681 7.77 16.59 -14.39
C SER A 681 6.55 17.00 -13.56
N THR A 682 5.40 17.17 -14.22
CA THR A 682 4.15 17.63 -13.57
C THR A 682 2.97 16.81 -14.08
N PHE A 683 2.05 16.42 -13.19
CA PHE A 683 0.93 15.53 -13.51
C PHE A 683 -0.43 16.19 -13.20
N ILE A 684 -1.38 16.18 -14.12
CA ILE A 684 -2.67 16.91 -13.96
C ILE A 684 -3.86 16.19 -14.61
N THR A 685 -5.03 16.13 -13.96
CA THR A 685 -6.28 15.60 -14.54
C THR A 685 -7.22 16.72 -14.97
N SER A 686 -6.78 17.49 -15.96
CA SER A 686 -7.40 18.75 -16.45
C SER A 686 -8.74 18.61 -17.19
N GLY A 687 -9.27 17.39 -17.37
CA GLY A 687 -10.53 17.18 -18.09
C GLY A 687 -11.71 17.93 -17.45
N ALA A 688 -11.72 18.02 -16.11
CA ALA A 688 -12.84 18.60 -15.39
C ALA A 688 -12.97 20.12 -15.63
N ASP A 689 -11.85 20.78 -15.98
CA ASP A 689 -11.77 22.19 -16.35
C ASP A 689 -12.37 22.48 -17.73
N ILE A 690 -12.41 21.48 -18.62
CA ILE A 690 -13.11 21.53 -19.92
C ILE A 690 -14.48 20.83 -19.90
N GLY A 691 -14.98 20.41 -18.72
CA GLY A 691 -16.31 19.81 -18.60
C GLY A 691 -16.39 18.31 -18.92
N LEU A 692 -15.29 17.57 -18.79
CA LEU A 692 -15.25 16.10 -18.88
C LEU A 692 -14.65 15.51 -17.60
N PHE A 693 -15.08 14.32 -17.15
CA PHE A 693 -14.34 13.66 -16.07
C PHE A 693 -13.23 12.80 -16.65
N CYS A 694 -12.04 12.81 -16.03
CA CYS A 694 -10.92 11.94 -16.42
C CYS A 694 -11.16 10.49 -15.96
N SER A 695 -12.30 9.89 -16.32
CA SER A 695 -12.78 8.59 -15.87
C SER A 695 -11.76 7.47 -16.12
N THR A 696 -11.27 7.36 -17.36
CA THR A 696 -10.34 6.29 -17.76
C THR A 696 -8.96 6.45 -17.12
N ALA A 697 -8.49 7.68 -16.91
CA ALA A 697 -7.29 7.93 -16.10
C ALA A 697 -7.51 7.62 -14.61
N GLY A 698 -8.70 7.89 -14.07
CA GLY A 698 -9.05 7.56 -12.69
C GLY A 698 -8.96 6.07 -12.36
N ILE A 699 -9.26 5.19 -13.33
CA ILE A 699 -9.10 3.73 -13.20
C ILE A 699 -7.64 3.34 -12.95
N ALA A 700 -6.71 3.94 -13.70
CA ALA A 700 -5.27 3.68 -13.56
C ALA A 700 -4.70 4.34 -12.29
N LEU A 701 -4.98 5.63 -12.08
CA LEU A 701 -4.50 6.40 -10.93
C LEU A 701 -4.96 5.77 -9.61
N SER A 702 -6.22 5.29 -9.51
CA SER A 702 -6.71 4.61 -8.30
C SER A 702 -6.22 3.16 -8.11
N ARG A 703 -5.31 2.68 -8.98
CA ARG A 703 -4.62 1.38 -8.88
C ARG A 703 -3.10 1.52 -8.73
N VAL A 704 -2.60 2.76 -8.68
CA VAL A 704 -1.21 3.10 -8.34
C VAL A 704 -1.16 3.92 -7.05
N MET A 705 -1.94 4.99 -6.98
CA MET A 705 -1.97 5.94 -5.87
C MET A 705 -3.04 5.57 -4.84
N SER A 706 -2.95 6.12 -3.63
CA SER A 706 -4.06 6.02 -2.67
C SER A 706 -5.32 6.69 -3.21
N ARG A 707 -6.50 6.20 -2.82
CA ARG A 707 -7.77 6.81 -3.26
C ARG A 707 -7.88 8.29 -2.88
N SER A 708 -7.36 8.68 -1.71
CA SER A 708 -7.32 10.07 -1.24
C SER A 708 -6.54 10.97 -2.19
N LYS A 709 -5.36 10.54 -2.66
CA LYS A 709 -4.51 11.31 -3.59
C LYS A 709 -5.07 11.32 -5.01
N ALA A 710 -5.62 10.21 -5.48
CA ALA A 710 -6.27 10.12 -6.80
C ALA A 710 -7.56 10.97 -6.88
N ALA A 711 -8.42 10.93 -5.84
CA ALA A 711 -9.63 11.74 -5.79
C ALA A 711 -9.33 13.25 -5.71
N TYR A 712 -8.30 13.65 -4.96
CA TYR A 712 -7.81 15.04 -4.96
C TYR A 712 -7.52 15.54 -6.39
N MET A 713 -6.71 14.81 -7.17
CA MET A 713 -6.44 15.18 -8.57
C MET A 713 -7.72 15.26 -9.39
N LEU A 714 -8.51 14.18 -9.41
CA LEU A 714 -9.67 14.03 -10.29
C LEU A 714 -10.79 15.05 -10.01
N MET A 715 -10.95 15.48 -8.76
CA MET A 715 -12.02 16.40 -8.36
C MET A 715 -11.57 17.87 -8.34
N THR A 716 -10.31 18.15 -7.97
CA THR A 716 -9.78 19.54 -7.96
C THR A 716 -9.22 19.97 -9.31
N GLY A 717 -8.81 19.04 -10.19
CA GLY A 717 -8.09 19.34 -11.43
C GLY A 717 -6.71 19.98 -11.23
N LEU A 718 -6.25 20.14 -9.98
CA LEU A 718 -4.98 20.79 -9.67
C LEU A 718 -3.80 19.88 -10.06
N PRO A 719 -2.67 20.45 -10.53
CA PRO A 719 -1.46 19.68 -10.77
C PRO A 719 -0.87 19.13 -9.47
N ILE A 720 -0.13 18.03 -9.59
CA ILE A 720 0.83 17.57 -8.58
C ILE A 720 2.26 17.60 -9.15
N THR A 721 3.21 17.88 -8.27
CA THR A 721 4.64 17.91 -8.61
C THR A 721 5.21 16.50 -8.83
N SER A 722 6.40 16.42 -9.42
CA SER A 722 7.18 15.19 -9.54
C SER A 722 7.45 14.51 -8.19
N GLN A 723 7.74 15.29 -7.15
CA GLN A 723 7.94 14.82 -5.78
C GLN A 723 6.65 14.24 -5.20
N GLU A 724 5.53 14.96 -5.33
CA GLU A 724 4.21 14.49 -4.87
C GLU A 724 3.78 13.22 -5.62
N ALA A 725 4.09 13.10 -6.92
CA ALA A 725 3.85 11.91 -7.71
C ALA A 725 4.73 10.72 -7.27
N TYR A 726 5.97 10.96 -6.84
CA TYR A 726 6.81 9.94 -6.20
C TYR A 726 6.31 9.56 -4.80
N GLU A 727 5.79 10.51 -4.01
CA GLU A 727 5.20 10.29 -2.68
C GLU A 727 3.77 9.74 -2.71
N ALA A 728 3.15 9.72 -3.89
CA ALA A 728 1.93 8.99 -4.21
C ALA A 728 2.20 7.68 -4.97
N ASP A 729 3.48 7.33 -5.16
CA ASP A 729 3.99 6.17 -5.90
C ASP A 729 3.57 6.06 -7.39
N LEU A 730 3.00 7.12 -7.98
CA LEU A 730 2.83 7.28 -9.43
C LEU A 730 4.18 7.22 -10.17
N VAL A 731 5.24 7.70 -9.53
CA VAL A 731 6.63 7.62 -10.02
C VAL A 731 7.41 6.56 -9.23
N ASN A 732 8.09 5.64 -9.92
CA ASN A 732 8.99 4.66 -9.31
C ASN A 732 10.29 5.32 -8.84
N ARG A 733 10.99 6.00 -9.75
CA ARG A 733 12.25 6.70 -9.51
C ARG A 733 12.17 8.14 -10.01
N LEU A 734 12.52 9.08 -9.13
CA LEU A 734 12.62 10.51 -9.42
C LEU A 734 14.10 10.88 -9.59
N VAL A 735 14.44 11.57 -10.68
CA VAL A 735 15.84 11.91 -11.02
C VAL A 735 15.97 13.34 -11.56
N ASP A 736 17.15 13.93 -11.42
CA ASP A 736 17.57 15.10 -12.19
C ASP A 736 17.55 14.78 -13.70
N GLU A 737 17.08 15.71 -14.53
CA GLU A 737 17.04 15.58 -16.00
C GLU A 737 18.35 15.04 -16.61
N ARG A 738 19.51 15.46 -16.09
CA ARG A 738 20.85 15.04 -16.56
C ARG A 738 21.17 13.57 -16.26
N HIS A 739 20.44 12.95 -15.34
CA HIS A 739 20.59 11.55 -14.95
C HIS A 739 19.53 10.63 -15.56
N LEU A 740 18.50 11.17 -16.23
CA LEU A 740 17.39 10.39 -16.80
C LEU A 740 17.88 9.25 -17.72
N TYR A 741 18.70 9.58 -18.72
CA TYR A 741 19.28 8.58 -19.63
C TYR A 741 20.10 7.50 -18.90
N LYS A 742 20.87 7.89 -17.88
CA LYS A 742 21.68 6.95 -17.08
C LYS A 742 20.79 5.99 -16.31
N GLU A 743 19.70 6.46 -15.73
CA GLU A 743 18.79 5.62 -14.94
C GLU A 743 17.91 4.72 -15.83
N MET A 744 17.50 5.20 -17.00
CA MET A 744 16.89 4.37 -18.04
C MET A 744 17.85 3.29 -18.54
N LEU A 745 19.14 3.59 -18.72
CA LEU A 745 20.16 2.61 -19.07
C LEU A 745 20.42 1.59 -17.94
N ASN A 746 20.45 2.02 -16.68
CA ASN A 746 20.53 1.13 -15.52
C ASN A 746 19.35 0.14 -15.52
N THR A 747 18.14 0.68 -15.55
CA THR A 747 16.89 -0.09 -15.42
C THR A 747 16.68 -1.04 -16.62
N THR A 748 16.88 -0.59 -17.86
CA THR A 748 16.82 -1.48 -19.03
C THR A 748 17.89 -2.57 -18.97
N THR A 749 19.13 -2.25 -18.58
CA THR A 749 20.20 -3.25 -18.40
C THR A 749 19.84 -4.30 -17.34
N ALA A 750 19.20 -3.90 -16.25
CA ALA A 750 18.71 -4.83 -15.23
C ALA A 750 17.67 -5.82 -15.79
N ILE A 751 16.78 -5.39 -16.69
CA ILE A 751 15.81 -6.26 -17.37
C ILE A 751 16.50 -7.15 -18.41
N LYS A 752 17.42 -6.61 -19.21
CA LYS A 752 18.16 -7.36 -20.24
C LYS A 752 18.97 -8.53 -19.67
N ALA A 753 19.38 -8.44 -18.41
CA ALA A 753 20.04 -9.52 -17.68
C ALA A 753 19.12 -10.70 -17.25
N LYS A 754 17.82 -10.69 -17.60
CA LYS A 754 16.82 -11.68 -17.19
C LYS A 754 16.38 -12.60 -18.34
N SER A 755 15.82 -13.76 -18.00
CA SER A 755 15.11 -14.58 -18.99
C SER A 755 13.78 -13.94 -19.39
N ARG A 756 13.61 -13.64 -20.69
CA ARG A 756 12.34 -13.20 -21.28
C ARG A 756 11.18 -14.16 -21.02
N ALA A 757 11.39 -15.47 -21.12
CA ALA A 757 10.34 -16.48 -20.92
C ALA A 757 9.80 -16.44 -19.48
N VAL A 758 10.71 -16.33 -18.50
CA VAL A 758 10.39 -16.20 -17.07
C VAL A 758 9.67 -14.88 -16.78
N ILE A 759 10.12 -13.78 -17.39
CA ILE A 759 9.49 -12.46 -17.28
C ILE A 759 8.07 -12.47 -17.86
N ALA A 760 7.86 -13.09 -19.02
CA ALA A 760 6.54 -13.22 -19.66
C ALA A 760 5.55 -14.03 -18.82
N LEU A 761 5.97 -15.20 -18.32
CA LEU A 761 5.20 -16.03 -17.39
C LEU A 761 4.83 -15.24 -16.12
N GLY A 762 5.83 -14.55 -15.56
CA GLY A 762 5.70 -13.76 -14.34
C GLY A 762 4.74 -12.57 -14.44
N LYS A 763 4.90 -11.72 -15.46
CA LYS A 763 4.02 -10.57 -15.71
C LYS A 763 2.57 -11.00 -15.97
N LYS A 764 2.37 -12.04 -16.80
CA LYS A 764 1.03 -12.58 -17.07
C LYS A 764 0.37 -13.19 -15.83
N PHE A 765 1.15 -13.88 -14.98
CA PHE A 765 0.67 -14.31 -13.66
C PHE A 765 0.30 -13.11 -12.78
N TYR A 766 1.16 -12.10 -12.73
CA TYR A 766 1.01 -10.92 -11.85
C TYR A 766 -0.31 -10.20 -12.07
N TYR A 767 -0.63 -9.83 -13.32
CA TYR A 767 -1.88 -9.14 -13.65
C TYR A 767 -3.11 -10.04 -13.44
N LYS A 768 -3.00 -11.35 -13.69
CA LYS A 768 -4.09 -12.30 -13.45
C LYS A 768 -4.43 -12.45 -11.95
N GLN A 769 -3.42 -12.58 -11.07
CA GLN A 769 -3.66 -12.84 -9.64
C GLN A 769 -4.19 -11.63 -8.85
N LEU A 770 -4.11 -10.42 -9.40
CA LEU A 770 -4.76 -9.22 -8.85
C LEU A 770 -6.29 -9.33 -8.85
N GLN A 771 -6.87 -10.17 -9.71
CA GLN A 771 -8.31 -10.35 -9.85
C GLN A 771 -8.85 -11.56 -9.07
N LEU A 772 -8.03 -12.20 -8.23
CA LEU A 772 -8.35 -13.44 -7.53
C LEU A 772 -8.44 -13.25 -6.00
N PRO A 773 -9.35 -13.98 -5.31
CA PRO A 773 -9.31 -14.16 -3.86
C PRO A 773 -7.93 -14.63 -3.37
N PHE A 774 -7.59 -14.34 -2.11
CA PHE A 774 -6.26 -14.59 -1.56
C PHE A 774 -5.77 -16.05 -1.74
N GLU A 775 -6.64 -17.02 -1.43
CA GLU A 775 -6.33 -18.45 -1.51
C GLU A 775 -6.12 -18.92 -2.96
N GLU A 776 -6.98 -18.45 -3.88
CA GLU A 776 -6.87 -18.75 -5.31
C GLU A 776 -5.62 -18.14 -5.95
N ALA A 777 -5.27 -16.92 -5.55
CA ALA A 777 -4.04 -16.26 -5.98
C ALA A 777 -2.79 -17.04 -5.54
N TYR A 778 -2.76 -17.55 -4.31
CA TYR A 778 -1.67 -18.39 -3.82
C TYR A 778 -1.60 -19.76 -4.50
N ARG A 779 -2.74 -20.44 -4.69
CA ARG A 779 -2.84 -21.71 -5.43
C ARG A 779 -2.32 -21.55 -6.86
N LEU A 780 -2.70 -20.48 -7.56
CA LEU A 780 -2.16 -20.15 -8.88
C LEU A 780 -0.66 -19.82 -8.81
N GLY A 781 -0.21 -19.12 -7.77
CA GLY A 781 1.19 -18.74 -7.58
C GLY A 781 2.13 -19.94 -7.38
N ALA A 782 1.72 -20.94 -6.59
CA ALA A 782 2.46 -22.18 -6.40
C ALA A 782 2.53 -22.99 -7.71
N HIS A 783 1.40 -23.15 -8.41
CA HIS A 783 1.35 -23.84 -9.71
C HIS A 783 2.20 -23.13 -10.78
N LYS A 784 2.19 -21.80 -10.83
CA LYS A 784 3.08 -21.03 -11.70
C LYS A 784 4.55 -21.07 -11.26
N MET A 785 4.87 -21.45 -10.03
CA MET A 785 6.26 -21.71 -9.65
C MET A 785 6.77 -23.06 -10.16
N THR A 786 5.96 -24.12 -10.09
CA THR A 786 6.39 -25.43 -10.61
C THR A 786 6.43 -25.47 -12.14
N GLU A 787 5.51 -24.78 -12.84
CA GLU A 787 5.66 -24.49 -14.27
C GLU A 787 6.98 -23.76 -14.57
N ASN A 788 7.29 -22.70 -13.81
CA ASN A 788 8.51 -21.92 -14.02
C ASN A 788 9.76 -22.78 -13.81
N LEU A 789 9.85 -23.58 -12.75
CA LEU A 789 11.01 -24.46 -12.49
C LEU A 789 11.23 -25.52 -13.59
N ALA A 790 10.19 -25.84 -14.37
CA ALA A 790 10.31 -26.73 -15.52
C ALA A 790 10.95 -26.08 -16.77
N LEU A 791 11.03 -24.75 -16.87
CA LEU A 791 11.59 -24.04 -18.04
C LEU A 791 13.09 -24.29 -18.24
N SER A 792 13.56 -24.08 -19.48
CA SER A 792 14.96 -24.31 -19.83
C SER A 792 15.89 -23.33 -19.12
N ASP A 793 15.51 -22.05 -19.11
CA ASP A 793 16.25 -20.98 -18.46
C ASP A 793 16.31 -21.14 -16.93
N SER A 794 15.28 -21.67 -16.29
CA SER A 794 15.24 -21.85 -14.83
C SER A 794 16.21 -22.94 -14.37
N LYS A 795 16.25 -24.05 -15.11
CA LYS A 795 17.23 -25.13 -14.92
C LYS A 795 18.66 -24.63 -15.10
N GLU A 796 18.89 -23.78 -16.11
CA GLU A 796 20.17 -23.13 -16.36
C GLU A 796 20.55 -22.10 -15.27
N GLY A 797 19.61 -21.30 -14.77
CA GLY A 797 19.84 -20.30 -13.73
C GLY A 797 20.17 -20.89 -12.36
N LEU A 798 19.47 -21.96 -11.96
CA LEU A 798 19.82 -22.73 -10.76
C LEU A 798 21.23 -23.35 -10.89
N LYS A 799 21.52 -23.96 -12.04
CA LYS A 799 22.82 -24.57 -12.39
C LYS A 799 23.95 -23.54 -12.49
N SER A 800 23.68 -22.31 -12.93
CA SER A 800 24.67 -21.23 -13.00
C SER A 800 24.97 -20.68 -11.61
N PHE A 801 23.95 -20.52 -10.76
CA PHE A 801 24.08 -20.09 -9.37
C PHE A 801 24.89 -21.09 -8.55
N GLN A 802 24.57 -22.39 -8.61
CA GLN A 802 25.36 -23.45 -7.97
C GLN A 802 26.83 -23.43 -8.42
N LYS A 803 27.08 -23.18 -9.71
CA LYS A 803 28.43 -23.07 -10.30
C LYS A 803 29.06 -21.67 -10.16
N LYS A 804 28.44 -20.74 -9.42
CA LYS A 804 28.91 -19.35 -9.19
C LYS A 804 29.29 -18.58 -10.46
N ARG A 805 28.58 -18.82 -11.56
CA ARG A 805 28.77 -18.16 -12.86
C ARG A 805 27.52 -17.41 -13.30
N LYS A 806 27.65 -16.53 -14.30
CA LYS A 806 26.49 -15.96 -14.99
C LYS A 806 25.71 -17.07 -15.74
N PRO A 807 24.36 -17.01 -15.75
CA PRO A 807 23.52 -17.85 -16.60
C PRO A 807 23.70 -17.48 -18.08
N ILE A 808 23.37 -18.42 -18.97
CA ILE A 808 23.28 -18.21 -20.42
C ILE A 808 21.84 -18.49 -20.84
N TRP A 809 21.02 -17.45 -20.90
CA TRP A 809 19.61 -17.57 -21.25
C TRP A 809 19.43 -17.98 -22.72
N ARG A 810 18.48 -18.87 -22.97
CA ARG A 810 17.92 -19.21 -24.28
C ARG A 810 16.66 -18.41 -24.61
N HIS A 811 15.98 -17.91 -23.57
CA HIS A 811 14.67 -17.24 -23.68
C HIS A 811 13.55 -18.19 -24.15
N GLU A 812 13.57 -19.42 -23.63
CA GLU A 812 12.67 -20.55 -23.92
C GLU A 812 12.12 -21.22 -22.64
#